data_AF-A0A1C2GF69-F1
#
_entry.id   AF-A0A1C2GF69-F1
#
_cell.length_a   1.000
_cell.length_b   1.000
_cell.length_c   1.000
_cell.angle_alpha   90.00
_cell.angle_beta   90.00
_cell.angle_gamma   90.00
#
_symmetry.space_group_name_H-M   'P 1'
#
loop_
_entity.id
_entity.type
_entity.pdbx_description
1 polymer ?
#
loop_
_entity_poly.entity_id
_entity_poly.type
_entity_poly.pdbx_seq_one_letter_code
_entity_poly.pdbx_strand_id
1 'polypeptide(L)'
;MSQTLTYIIDADDRALVDDVQGFQIDWSRQRNDNWITARQWESGLRQVFVNVKHQDGTPFDLTGYNVWFEGYLPDSTLGNFRILDDEGYVPLDPSNGEFRFDMPKQAFPLAGSYRQAFFRILKNGNSVTTLEFDLKVLADKVITDLVPRDWISPFERIANELLEQFKNHTAQADKLLNEVETKVAALEERMKKLDFVSQSQFDEFKNQVEQILSNVNKGYENVSAMQQDAKLKAGDMAETFGYHQSNDGGAATYKITDSPNAFAIKLNNGLWAEQINQTGDNYYDNISYSIDRDHTYHTTCYTVTIPKQDAFGELIMPEMNYHPDWISPNAWARQYHSTLTLNGDASIRVGPGETYMNGNIISGGKIIHQADTTKLYPDRMKSLAIMADRSIREYQAGVSAQQMLSDGAQVAFTVYYRLVRGGQKGEFANSDNDITDNLRAGGRVTDHYPALGIGEKADGTWIIIGTDGRSIDEDGVTADEFAQKFIDAGCVNAWRMDGGGSESINYRGAKLNRNYDDNGFTDRKLQWTFDIRKPTAADNSNSYATAAAGEQKLNLFRQIMYPLNTFLMSSFAILGNTRVNNADELENFLNEVAYRLNESQMPQGAHLTGILTIPFTNSAIAQALGYPNLSGDFQWDYTCTAGNHNTGMFTVKGVNDHQFQAFRQFTKLKEPHWSKWYAMNQTVSVNGPQGTGEVSDLIVHRYGNYIEVSCKINTNSNAWKSYVTGLPLPPNDGPSVAVISDNQGHVGYFNLDKGGKLNVRADNNDAYNIHYTYLASGPDYNIQY
;
A
#
# COMPACT_ATOMS: atom_id res chain seq x y z
N MET A 1 -30.06 -51.23 37.30
CA MET A 1 -29.17 -51.66 38.39
C MET A 1 -27.78 -51.14 38.05
N SER A 2 -27.31 -50.11 38.74
CA SER A 2 -25.91 -49.69 38.60
C SER A 2 -25.03 -50.76 39.22
N GLN A 3 -23.95 -51.09 38.55
CA GLN A 3 -23.00 -52.08 39.03
C GLN A 3 -22.19 -51.49 40.18
N THR A 4 -22.14 -52.21 41.31
CA THR A 4 -21.39 -51.80 42.50
C THR A 4 -20.29 -52.81 42.75
N LEU A 5 -19.04 -52.35 42.74
CA LEU A 5 -17.86 -53.12 43.06
C LEU A 5 -17.63 -53.07 44.57
N THR A 6 -17.22 -54.18 45.18
CA THR A 6 -16.88 -54.21 46.61
C THR A 6 -15.48 -54.77 46.80
N TYR A 7 -14.61 -53.99 47.44
CA TYR A 7 -13.21 -54.37 47.69
C TYR A 7 -12.94 -54.50 49.18
N ILE A 8 -12.10 -55.47 49.51
CA ILE A 8 -11.54 -55.67 50.83
C ILE A 8 -10.06 -55.28 50.75
N ILE A 9 -9.69 -54.14 51.32
CA ILE A 9 -8.37 -53.54 51.08
C ILE A 9 -7.23 -54.25 51.83
N ASP A 10 -7.55 -54.93 52.94
CA ASP A 10 -6.56 -55.66 53.76
C ASP A 10 -6.42 -57.14 53.37
N ALA A 11 -7.22 -57.62 52.39
CA ALA A 11 -7.15 -58.99 51.91
C ALA A 11 -6.09 -59.09 50.80
N ASP A 12 -4.90 -59.58 51.15
CA ASP A 12 -3.77 -59.78 50.23
C ASP A 12 -3.92 -61.14 49.51
N ASP A 13 -4.29 -61.12 48.23
CA ASP A 13 -4.35 -62.31 47.37
C ASP A 13 -3.36 -62.21 46.21
N ARG A 14 -2.06 -62.31 46.52
CA ARG A 14 -0.98 -62.32 45.52
C ARG A 14 -1.00 -63.55 44.60
N ALA A 15 -1.94 -64.49 44.76
CA ALA A 15 -2.08 -65.68 43.92
C ALA A 15 -2.90 -65.43 42.63
N LEU A 16 -3.37 -64.19 42.42
CA LEU A 16 -4.06 -63.71 41.21
C LEU A 16 -3.18 -63.68 39.95
N VAL A 17 -1.86 -63.59 40.13
CA VAL A 17 -0.87 -63.54 39.04
C VAL A 17 0.34 -64.42 39.42
N ASP A 18 0.36 -65.67 38.96
CA ASP A 18 1.47 -66.61 39.22
C ASP A 18 2.75 -66.21 38.46
N ASP A 19 2.61 -65.57 37.28
CA ASP A 19 3.71 -65.04 36.48
C ASP A 19 3.76 -63.51 36.54
N VAL A 20 4.53 -63.00 37.51
CA VAL A 20 4.71 -61.56 37.76
C VAL A 20 5.40 -60.84 36.59
N GLN A 21 6.13 -61.56 35.71
CA GLN A 21 6.86 -60.98 34.58
C GLN A 21 6.01 -60.96 33.30
N GLY A 22 5.22 -62.02 33.05
CA GLY A 22 4.29 -62.10 31.92
C GLY A 22 2.92 -61.44 32.16
N PHE A 23 2.60 -61.16 33.42
CA PHE A 23 1.37 -60.52 33.91
C PHE A 23 0.08 -61.06 33.24
N GLN A 24 -0.32 -62.28 33.60
CA GLN A 24 -1.62 -62.86 33.23
C GLN A 24 -2.48 -63.07 34.47
N ILE A 25 -3.66 -62.45 34.47
CA ILE A 25 -4.62 -62.55 35.58
C ILE A 25 -5.38 -63.89 35.47
N ASP A 26 -5.26 -64.74 36.50
CA ASP A 26 -6.05 -65.97 36.60
C ASP A 26 -7.41 -65.70 37.27
N TRP A 27 -8.38 -65.31 36.45
CA TRP A 27 -9.76 -65.03 36.90
C TRP A 27 -10.48 -66.25 37.52
N SER A 28 -9.92 -67.46 37.45
CA SER A 28 -10.51 -68.64 38.09
C SER A 28 -10.24 -68.72 39.60
N ARG A 29 -9.29 -67.92 40.11
CA ARG A 29 -8.86 -67.94 41.53
C ARG A 29 -9.52 -66.89 42.41
N GLN A 30 -10.16 -65.88 41.82
CA GLN A 30 -10.95 -64.88 42.54
C GLN A 30 -12.45 -65.12 42.30
N ARG A 31 -13.30 -64.89 43.32
CA ARG A 31 -14.73 -64.69 43.05
C ARG A 31 -14.86 -63.38 42.27
N ASN A 32 -15.08 -63.49 40.96
CA ASN A 32 -15.18 -62.36 40.04
C ASN A 32 -16.55 -61.66 40.15
N ASP A 33 -16.89 -61.19 41.34
CA ASP A 33 -18.14 -60.46 41.58
C ASP A 33 -17.99 -58.98 41.14
N ASN A 34 -16.74 -58.51 40.94
CA ASN A 34 -16.38 -57.18 40.48
C ASN A 34 -16.04 -57.20 38.98
N TRP A 35 -17.00 -56.81 38.15
CA TRP A 35 -16.80 -56.66 36.70
C TRP A 35 -17.35 -55.32 36.21
N ILE A 36 -17.01 -54.90 35.00
CA ILE A 36 -17.56 -53.73 34.30
C ILE A 36 -17.69 -54.08 32.83
N THR A 37 -18.82 -53.73 32.22
CA THR A 37 -18.95 -53.74 30.75
C THR A 37 -19.33 -52.35 30.26
N ALA A 38 -18.62 -51.88 29.23
CA ALA A 38 -18.85 -50.61 28.55
C ALA A 38 -18.85 -50.83 27.02
N ARG A 39 -19.30 -49.85 26.25
CA ARG A 39 -19.17 -49.81 24.77
C ARG A 39 -18.10 -48.81 24.38
N GLN A 40 -17.51 -48.99 23.19
CA GLN A 40 -16.52 -48.05 22.67
C GLN A 40 -17.02 -46.61 22.73
N TRP A 41 -16.16 -45.73 23.24
CA TRP A 41 -16.38 -44.29 23.34
C TRP A 41 -17.55 -43.82 24.24
N GLU A 42 -18.09 -44.67 25.11
CA GLU A 42 -18.95 -44.20 26.21
C GLU A 42 -18.21 -43.18 27.08
N SER A 43 -18.86 -42.13 27.59
CA SER A 43 -18.19 -41.13 28.45
C SER A 43 -18.92 -41.04 29.80
N GLY A 44 -18.77 -39.95 30.56
CA GLY A 44 -19.16 -39.75 31.98
C GLY A 44 -20.59 -40.10 32.42
N LEU A 45 -21.41 -40.72 31.59
CA LEU A 45 -22.58 -41.52 31.98
C LEU A 45 -22.23 -42.97 32.37
N ARG A 46 -21.03 -43.47 32.05
CA ARG A 46 -20.53 -44.75 32.51
C ARG A 46 -19.95 -44.60 33.92
N GLN A 47 -20.83 -44.74 34.90
CA GLN A 47 -20.52 -44.59 36.32
C GLN A 47 -20.30 -45.94 36.99
N VAL A 48 -19.29 -46.00 37.86
CA VAL A 48 -18.89 -47.21 38.60
C VAL A 48 -19.02 -46.92 40.07
N PHE A 49 -19.90 -47.64 40.78
CA PHE A 49 -20.06 -47.47 42.22
C PHE A 49 -19.12 -48.44 42.92
N VAL A 50 -18.43 -47.99 43.97
CA VAL A 50 -17.39 -48.78 44.62
C VAL A 50 -17.50 -48.62 46.13
N ASN A 51 -17.49 -49.75 46.83
CA ASN A 51 -17.45 -49.85 48.28
C ASN A 51 -16.11 -50.43 48.71
N VAL A 52 -15.41 -49.77 49.63
CA VAL A 52 -14.11 -50.19 50.15
C VAL A 52 -14.24 -50.52 51.64
N LYS A 53 -13.80 -51.71 52.03
CA LYS A 53 -13.93 -52.24 53.39
C LYS A 53 -12.62 -52.84 53.89
N HIS A 54 -12.48 -52.92 55.20
CA HIS A 54 -11.49 -53.73 55.88
C HIS A 54 -11.87 -55.21 55.86
N GLN A 55 -10.91 -56.10 56.19
CA GLN A 55 -11.15 -57.56 56.19
C GLN A 55 -12.22 -58.01 57.19
N ASP A 56 -12.41 -57.26 58.28
CA ASP A 56 -13.47 -57.50 59.28
C ASP A 56 -14.86 -57.01 58.83
N GLY A 57 -14.96 -56.45 57.61
CA GLY A 57 -16.19 -55.94 57.01
C GLY A 57 -16.55 -54.51 57.42
N THR A 58 -15.75 -53.86 58.25
CA THR A 58 -15.94 -52.44 58.60
C THR A 58 -15.58 -51.53 57.41
N PRO A 59 -16.21 -50.35 57.28
CA PRO A 59 -15.88 -49.43 56.20
C PRO A 59 -14.44 -48.91 56.25
N PHE A 60 -13.81 -48.78 55.09
CA PHE A 60 -12.54 -48.08 54.97
C PHE A 60 -12.80 -46.58 54.80
N ASP A 61 -12.48 -45.76 55.80
CA ASP A 61 -12.74 -44.32 55.75
C ASP A 61 -11.90 -43.62 54.66
N LEU A 62 -12.57 -43.21 53.59
CA LEU A 62 -12.00 -42.49 52.44
C LEU A 62 -11.99 -40.96 52.65
N THR A 63 -12.29 -40.46 53.85
CA THR A 63 -12.27 -39.02 54.14
C THR A 63 -10.90 -38.42 53.86
N GLY A 64 -10.85 -37.48 52.92
CA GLY A 64 -9.62 -36.81 52.48
C GLY A 64 -8.69 -37.66 51.60
N TYR A 65 -9.18 -38.79 51.07
CA TYR A 65 -8.49 -39.55 50.03
C TYR A 65 -8.90 -39.08 48.63
N ASN A 66 -8.02 -39.29 47.66
CA ASN A 66 -8.33 -39.26 46.23
C ASN A 66 -8.24 -40.68 45.67
N VAL A 67 -9.01 -40.99 44.62
CA VAL A 67 -8.95 -42.30 43.96
C VAL A 67 -8.66 -42.11 42.48
N TRP A 68 -7.72 -42.88 41.95
CA TRP A 68 -7.35 -42.89 40.54
C TRP A 68 -7.79 -44.20 39.90
N PHE A 69 -8.19 -44.15 38.65
CA PHE A 69 -8.37 -45.34 37.83
C PHE A 69 -7.11 -45.58 37.00
N GLU A 70 -6.53 -46.78 37.11
CA GLU A 70 -5.36 -47.19 36.34
C GLU A 70 -5.69 -48.44 35.52
N GLY A 71 -5.28 -48.46 34.26
CA GLY A 71 -5.56 -49.59 33.40
C GLY A 71 -4.64 -49.77 32.21
N TYR A 72 -4.56 -51.01 31.76
CA TYR A 72 -3.88 -51.43 30.53
C TYR A 72 -4.94 -51.91 29.53
N LEU A 73 -5.09 -51.16 28.44
CA LEU A 73 -6.16 -51.36 27.47
C LEU A 73 -6.06 -52.73 26.76
N PRO A 74 -7.16 -53.17 26.12
CA PRO A 74 -7.17 -54.40 25.34
C PRO A 74 -6.02 -54.47 24.33
N ASP A 75 -5.58 -55.69 24.05
CA ASP A 75 -4.52 -55.94 23.08
C ASP A 75 -4.93 -55.49 21.68
N SER A 76 -3.99 -54.91 20.93
CA SER A 76 -4.26 -54.29 19.63
C SER A 76 -3.02 -54.28 18.74
N THR A 77 -3.23 -54.47 17.43
CA THR A 77 -2.18 -54.32 16.42
C THR A 77 -1.67 -52.88 16.29
N LEU A 78 -2.42 -51.90 16.83
CA LEU A 78 -2.04 -50.49 16.83
C LEU A 78 -1.04 -50.14 17.93
N GLY A 79 -0.80 -51.06 18.88
CA GLY A 79 0.14 -50.88 19.97
C GLY A 79 -0.48 -51.10 21.34
N ASN A 80 0.32 -50.80 22.36
CA ASN A 80 0.00 -50.96 23.76
C ASN A 80 -0.32 -49.62 24.38
N PHE A 81 -1.52 -49.48 24.95
CA PHE A 81 -2.01 -48.21 25.46
C PHE A 81 -2.43 -48.31 26.92
N ARG A 82 -2.13 -47.27 27.71
CA ARG A 82 -2.41 -47.21 29.14
C ARG A 82 -3.32 -46.04 29.47
N ILE A 83 -4.04 -46.17 30.57
CA ILE A 83 -4.86 -45.11 31.13
C ILE A 83 -4.53 -44.88 32.60
N LEU A 84 -4.41 -43.61 32.97
CA LEU A 84 -4.35 -43.12 34.33
C LEU A 84 -5.30 -41.92 34.45
N ASP A 85 -6.37 -42.09 35.23
CA ASP A 85 -7.41 -41.09 35.41
C ASP A 85 -7.53 -40.65 36.87
N ASP A 86 -7.28 -39.37 37.19
CA ASP A 86 -7.41 -38.78 38.53
C ASP A 86 -8.67 -37.91 38.71
N GLU A 87 -9.49 -37.81 37.67
CA GLU A 87 -10.62 -36.86 37.61
C GLU A 87 -11.97 -37.53 37.82
N GLY A 88 -12.10 -38.83 37.53
CA GLY A 88 -13.37 -39.54 37.64
C GLY A 88 -13.86 -39.79 39.07
N TYR A 89 -13.04 -39.59 40.11
CA TYR A 89 -13.44 -39.86 41.49
C TYR A 89 -14.48 -38.89 42.04
N VAL A 90 -15.60 -39.44 42.50
CA VAL A 90 -16.71 -38.71 43.12
C VAL A 90 -17.02 -39.34 44.48
N PRO A 91 -16.72 -38.67 45.61
CA PRO A 91 -17.08 -39.18 46.92
C PRO A 91 -18.60 -39.25 47.09
N LEU A 92 -19.12 -40.39 47.56
CA LEU A 92 -20.54 -40.54 47.88
C LEU A 92 -20.76 -40.52 49.40
N ASP A 93 -20.14 -41.47 50.11
CA ASP A 93 -20.08 -41.50 51.56
C ASP A 93 -18.67 -41.95 51.98
N PRO A 94 -17.70 -41.01 52.03
CA PRO A 94 -16.31 -41.34 52.31
C PRO A 94 -16.12 -42.02 53.66
N SER A 95 -16.88 -41.61 54.70
CA SER A 95 -16.82 -42.25 56.02
C SER A 95 -17.24 -43.71 56.01
N ASN A 96 -18.08 -44.10 55.06
CA ASN A 96 -18.48 -45.49 54.83
C ASN A 96 -17.73 -46.16 53.67
N GLY A 97 -16.65 -45.55 53.17
CA GLY A 97 -15.82 -46.13 52.11
C GLY A 97 -16.50 -46.22 50.75
N GLU A 98 -17.50 -45.37 50.50
CA GLU A 98 -18.31 -45.42 49.28
C GLU A 98 -17.97 -44.27 48.31
N PHE A 99 -17.70 -44.61 47.07
CA PHE A 99 -17.48 -43.65 46.00
C PHE A 99 -18.07 -44.07 44.66
N ARG A 100 -18.17 -43.10 43.76
CA ARG A 100 -18.47 -43.31 42.35
C ARG A 100 -17.25 -42.92 41.53
N PHE A 101 -16.96 -43.68 40.49
CA PHE A 101 -15.97 -43.30 39.48
C PHE A 101 -16.67 -43.08 38.14
N ASP A 102 -16.55 -41.87 37.60
CA ASP A 102 -17.07 -41.51 36.29
C ASP A 102 -15.98 -41.80 35.25
N MET A 103 -16.18 -42.84 34.44
CA MET A 103 -15.13 -43.29 33.52
C MET A 103 -14.96 -42.32 32.33
N PRO A 104 -13.72 -41.95 31.96
CA PRO A 104 -13.46 -41.14 30.79
C PRO A 104 -13.67 -41.96 29.51
N LYS A 105 -14.03 -41.31 28.39
CA LYS A 105 -14.19 -41.98 27.08
C LYS A 105 -12.93 -42.63 26.56
N GLN A 106 -11.79 -42.13 26.99
CA GLN A 106 -10.47 -42.64 26.68
C GLN A 106 -10.17 -43.99 27.37
N ALA A 107 -11.03 -44.42 28.31
CA ALA A 107 -11.04 -45.79 28.79
C ALA A 107 -11.64 -46.77 27.77
N PHE A 108 -12.32 -46.31 26.71
CA PHE A 108 -13.06 -47.20 25.82
C PHE A 108 -12.72 -47.07 24.32
N PRO A 109 -11.49 -46.76 23.86
CA PRO A 109 -11.21 -46.65 22.44
C PRO A 109 -11.09 -48.02 21.75
N LEU A 110 -10.70 -49.07 22.48
CA LEU A 110 -10.46 -50.41 21.93
C LEU A 110 -11.51 -51.40 22.43
N ALA A 111 -12.12 -52.15 21.51
CA ALA A 111 -12.98 -53.27 21.86
C ALA A 111 -12.15 -54.46 22.35
N GLY A 112 -12.58 -55.11 23.43
CA GLY A 112 -11.89 -56.23 24.04
C GLY A 112 -11.88 -56.16 25.57
N SER A 113 -11.25 -57.13 26.20
CA SER A 113 -11.03 -57.13 27.66
C SER A 113 -9.77 -56.37 28.01
N TYR A 114 -9.84 -55.54 29.04
CA TYR A 114 -8.67 -54.91 29.64
C TYR A 114 -7.69 -55.98 30.11
N ARG A 115 -6.40 -55.69 29.95
CA ARG A 115 -5.33 -56.54 30.47
C ARG A 115 -5.12 -56.34 31.96
N GLN A 116 -5.37 -55.13 32.44
CA GLN A 116 -5.34 -54.79 33.85
C GLN A 116 -6.26 -53.58 34.10
N ALA A 117 -7.03 -53.58 35.18
CA ALA A 117 -7.86 -52.45 35.60
C ALA A 117 -8.00 -52.48 37.12
N PHE A 118 -7.65 -51.39 37.80
CA PHE A 118 -7.77 -51.27 39.26
C PHE A 118 -7.91 -49.81 39.68
N PHE A 119 -8.26 -49.59 40.95
CA PHE A 119 -8.27 -48.27 41.55
C PHE A 119 -7.07 -48.09 42.47
N ARG A 120 -6.41 -46.94 42.40
CA ARG A 120 -5.41 -46.52 43.37
C ARG A 120 -6.01 -45.48 44.31
N ILE A 121 -5.90 -45.70 45.61
CA ILE A 121 -6.42 -44.84 46.67
C ILE A 121 -5.22 -44.09 47.28
N LEU A 122 -5.24 -42.77 47.29
CA LEU A 122 -4.10 -41.92 47.66
C LEU A 122 -4.48 -40.93 48.76
N LYS A 123 -3.57 -40.73 49.74
CA LYS A 123 -3.66 -39.66 50.74
C LYS A 123 -2.28 -39.30 51.27
N ASN A 124 -1.98 -38.00 51.32
CA ASN A 124 -0.74 -37.45 51.88
C ASN A 124 0.55 -38.11 51.32
N GLY A 125 0.57 -38.42 50.03
CA GLY A 125 1.73 -39.07 49.36
C GLY A 125 1.84 -40.58 49.57
N ASN A 126 0.96 -41.19 50.37
CA ASN A 126 0.84 -42.64 50.49
C ASN A 126 -0.24 -43.15 49.52
N SER A 127 -0.09 -44.39 49.05
CA SER A 127 -1.11 -45.04 48.24
C SER A 127 -1.31 -46.50 48.61
N VAL A 128 -2.53 -46.99 48.38
CA VAL A 128 -2.92 -48.41 48.38
C VAL A 128 -3.76 -48.67 47.13
N THR A 129 -3.79 -49.89 46.62
CA THR A 129 -4.54 -50.26 45.41
C THR A 129 -5.61 -51.30 45.71
N THR A 130 -6.72 -51.24 44.99
CA THR A 130 -7.64 -52.38 44.93
C THR A 130 -7.01 -53.54 44.16
N LEU A 131 -7.54 -54.74 44.36
CA LEU A 131 -7.32 -55.84 43.41
C LEU A 131 -7.88 -55.48 42.03
N GLU A 132 -7.38 -56.17 41.01
CA GLU A 132 -7.87 -56.05 39.65
C GLU A 132 -9.35 -56.44 39.53
N PHE A 133 -10.03 -55.88 38.53
CA PHE A 133 -11.40 -56.25 38.18
C PHE A 133 -11.56 -56.41 36.67
N ASP A 134 -12.52 -57.24 36.25
CA ASP A 134 -12.76 -57.49 34.82
C ASP A 134 -13.43 -56.27 34.18
N LEU A 135 -12.77 -55.64 33.20
CA LEU A 135 -13.36 -54.56 32.41
C LEU A 135 -13.38 -54.94 30.93
N LYS A 136 -14.58 -54.99 30.36
CA LYS A 136 -14.80 -55.36 28.96
C LYS A 136 -15.43 -54.24 28.15
N VAL A 137 -14.82 -53.93 27.00
CA VAL A 137 -15.30 -52.94 26.05
C VAL A 137 -15.92 -53.64 24.83
N LEU A 138 -17.20 -53.38 24.57
CA LEU A 138 -17.92 -53.90 23.41
C LEU A 138 -17.64 -53.04 22.18
N ALA A 139 -17.42 -53.70 21.04
CA ALA A 139 -17.25 -53.01 19.76
C ALA A 139 -18.49 -52.19 19.40
N ASP A 140 -18.26 -50.98 18.93
CA ASP A 140 -19.26 -50.16 18.24
C ASP A 140 -19.01 -50.24 16.73
N LYS A 141 -20.07 -50.51 15.95
CA LYS A 141 -19.98 -50.60 14.48
C LYS A 141 -20.44 -49.33 13.77
N VAL A 142 -20.92 -48.34 14.53
CA VAL A 142 -21.44 -47.06 14.02
C VAL A 142 -20.36 -45.99 14.08
N ILE A 143 -19.59 -45.94 15.17
CA ILE A 143 -18.45 -45.03 15.30
C ILE A 143 -17.22 -45.73 14.72
N THR A 144 -16.69 -45.20 13.61
CA THR A 144 -15.43 -45.67 12.99
C THR A 144 -14.27 -44.75 13.36
N ASP A 145 -13.04 -45.22 13.09
CA ASP A 145 -11.82 -44.41 13.13
C ASP A 145 -11.41 -43.86 14.52
N LEU A 146 -11.78 -44.56 15.60
CA LEU A 146 -11.25 -44.29 16.93
C LEU A 146 -9.75 -44.62 16.98
N VAL A 147 -8.93 -43.62 17.26
CA VAL A 147 -7.48 -43.78 17.42
C VAL A 147 -7.16 -43.94 18.91
N PRO A 148 -6.72 -45.12 19.37
CA PRO A 148 -6.27 -45.30 20.75
C PRO A 148 -4.96 -44.54 21.00
N ARG A 149 -4.80 -44.04 22.23
CA ARG A 149 -3.58 -43.40 22.72
C ARG A 149 -3.46 -43.58 24.22
N ASP A 150 -2.27 -43.37 24.77
CA ASP A 150 -2.11 -43.24 26.21
C ASP A 150 -2.92 -42.04 26.72
N TRP A 151 -3.61 -42.21 27.86
CA TRP A 151 -4.39 -41.17 28.50
C TRP A 151 -3.93 -40.99 29.94
N ILE A 152 -3.43 -39.80 30.26
CA ILE A 152 -3.00 -39.42 31.60
C ILE A 152 -3.73 -38.13 31.94
N SER A 153 -4.85 -38.19 32.64
CA SER A 153 -5.69 -36.99 32.88
C SER A 153 -4.96 -35.83 33.58
N PRO A 154 -4.03 -36.04 34.54
CA PRO A 154 -3.24 -34.92 35.07
C PRO A 154 -2.47 -34.15 33.98
N PHE A 155 -1.98 -34.86 32.97
CA PHE A 155 -1.26 -34.30 31.84
C PHE A 155 -2.21 -33.54 30.91
N GLU A 156 -3.36 -34.13 30.56
CA GLU A 156 -4.35 -33.56 29.66
C GLU A 156 -4.93 -32.25 30.21
N ARG A 157 -5.20 -32.20 31.52
CA ARG A 157 -5.66 -30.98 32.19
C ARG A 157 -4.64 -29.85 32.03
N ILE A 158 -3.36 -30.14 32.23
CA ILE A 158 -2.31 -29.12 32.14
C ILE A 158 -2.12 -28.69 30.69
N ALA A 159 -2.15 -29.62 29.73
CA ALA A 159 -2.12 -29.28 28.31
C ALA A 159 -3.30 -28.39 27.88
N ASN A 160 -4.52 -28.66 28.38
CA ASN A 160 -5.71 -27.87 28.10
C ASN A 160 -5.69 -26.50 28.79
N GLU A 161 -5.26 -26.42 30.05
CA GLU A 161 -5.05 -25.15 30.76
C GLU A 161 -4.06 -24.26 29.99
N LEU A 162 -2.96 -24.84 29.52
CA LEU A 162 -1.98 -24.14 28.69
C LEU A 162 -2.63 -23.64 27.39
N LEU A 163 -3.35 -24.51 26.67
CA LEU A 163 -4.01 -24.17 25.42
C LEU A 163 -5.09 -23.08 25.57
N GLU A 164 -5.86 -23.09 26.66
CA GLU A 164 -6.83 -22.04 26.98
C GLU A 164 -6.16 -20.71 27.35
N GLN A 165 -5.03 -20.76 28.06
CA GLN A 165 -4.23 -19.57 28.38
C GLN A 165 -3.58 -18.97 27.12
N PHE A 166 -3.16 -19.80 26.15
CA PHE A 166 -2.66 -19.34 24.85
C PHE A 166 -3.73 -18.68 23.96
N LYS A 167 -5.00 -19.08 24.07
CA LYS A 167 -6.11 -18.53 23.25
C LYS A 167 -6.53 -17.11 23.65
N ASN A 168 -6.06 -16.59 24.79
CA ASN A 168 -6.69 -15.46 25.48
C ASN A 168 -5.82 -14.20 25.71
N HIS A 169 -4.66 -13.95 25.07
CA HIS A 169 -4.15 -12.60 24.67
C HIS A 169 -2.63 -12.42 24.42
N THR A 170 -2.35 -11.28 23.76
CA THR A 170 -1.14 -10.62 23.24
C THR A 170 -0.30 -9.78 24.24
N ALA A 171 -0.41 -9.92 25.57
CA ALA A 171 0.27 -8.96 26.49
C ALA A 171 0.91 -9.51 27.78
N GLN A 172 1.01 -10.83 27.99
CA GLN A 172 1.52 -11.40 29.27
C GLN A 172 2.55 -12.55 29.10
N ALA A 173 3.35 -12.53 28.04
CA ALA A 173 4.26 -13.63 27.68
C ALA A 173 5.27 -14.00 28.78
N ASP A 174 5.93 -13.04 29.43
CA ASP A 174 6.98 -13.31 30.43
C ASP A 174 6.47 -13.87 31.76
N LYS A 175 5.25 -13.49 32.15
CA LYS A 175 4.60 -14.01 33.36
C LYS A 175 4.10 -15.44 33.11
N LEU A 176 3.59 -15.69 31.90
CA LEU A 176 3.21 -17.02 31.45
C LEU A 176 4.42 -17.96 31.38
N LEU A 177 5.55 -17.53 30.79
CA LEU A 177 6.78 -18.33 30.68
C LEU A 177 7.28 -18.84 32.04
N ASN A 178 7.36 -17.97 33.05
CA ASN A 178 7.78 -18.38 34.40
C ASN A 178 6.73 -19.29 35.08
N GLU A 179 5.44 -19.06 34.86
CA GLU A 179 4.36 -19.92 35.40
C GLU A 179 4.33 -21.30 34.71
N VAL A 180 4.61 -21.36 33.41
CA VAL A 180 4.76 -22.59 32.61
C VAL A 180 5.96 -23.39 33.08
N GLU A 181 7.14 -22.78 33.21
CA GLU A 181 8.34 -23.43 33.74
C GLU A 181 8.10 -23.99 35.16
N THR A 182 7.41 -23.22 36.01
CA THR A 182 7.10 -23.64 37.38
C THR A 182 6.10 -24.81 37.41
N LYS A 183 5.05 -24.79 36.57
CA LYS A 183 4.06 -25.86 36.49
C LYS A 183 4.66 -27.15 35.88
N VAL A 184 5.54 -27.04 34.89
CA VAL A 184 6.28 -28.17 34.31
C VAL A 184 7.23 -28.79 35.35
N ALA A 185 7.93 -27.98 36.13
CA ALA A 185 8.78 -28.48 37.22
C ALA A 185 7.97 -29.17 38.35
N ALA A 186 6.79 -28.65 38.68
CA ALA A 186 5.89 -29.30 39.65
C ALA A 186 5.34 -30.65 39.14
N LEU A 187 5.08 -30.74 37.83
CA LEU A 187 4.75 -31.98 37.12
C LEU A 187 5.91 -32.98 37.17
N GLU A 188 7.14 -32.53 36.87
CA GLU A 188 8.35 -33.36 36.98
C GLU A 188 8.47 -34.02 38.35
N GLU A 189 8.26 -33.24 39.41
CA GLU A 189 8.40 -33.75 40.78
C GLU A 189 7.28 -34.75 41.13
N ARG A 190 6.07 -34.53 40.63
CA ARG A 190 4.94 -35.47 40.80
C ARG A 190 5.16 -36.75 39.99
N MET A 191 5.63 -36.64 38.76
CA MET A 191 5.89 -37.78 37.87
C MET A 191 7.09 -38.60 38.35
N LYS A 192 8.16 -37.99 38.87
CA LYS A 192 9.29 -38.71 39.50
C LYS A 192 8.89 -39.54 40.73
N LYS A 193 7.77 -39.22 41.37
CA LYS A 193 7.23 -39.96 42.53
C LYS A 193 6.27 -41.09 42.13
N LEU A 194 5.81 -41.10 40.88
CA LEU A 194 4.88 -42.08 40.33
C LEU A 194 5.65 -42.87 39.29
N ASP A 195 6.07 -44.09 39.62
CA ASP A 195 6.98 -44.97 38.85
C ASP A 195 6.42 -45.46 37.48
N PHE A 196 5.65 -44.62 36.79
CA PHE A 196 4.71 -44.96 35.73
C PHE A 196 5.08 -44.41 34.34
N VAL A 197 6.01 -43.44 34.27
CA VAL A 197 6.46 -42.82 33.01
C VAL A 197 7.97 -43.04 32.86
N SER A 198 8.40 -43.62 31.74
CA SER A 198 9.83 -43.80 31.50
C SER A 198 10.51 -42.44 31.35
N GLN A 199 11.76 -42.32 31.82
CA GLN A 199 12.56 -41.10 31.64
C GLN A 199 12.58 -40.65 30.18
N SER A 200 12.57 -41.57 29.23
CA SER A 200 12.51 -41.28 27.79
C SER A 200 11.20 -40.63 27.33
N GLN A 201 10.04 -41.07 27.84
CA GLN A 201 8.74 -40.47 27.51
C GLN A 201 8.63 -39.06 28.12
N PHE A 202 9.21 -38.87 29.31
CA PHE A 202 9.29 -37.58 29.95
C PHE A 202 10.24 -36.62 29.20
N ASP A 203 11.42 -37.10 28.80
CA ASP A 203 12.40 -36.32 28.05
C ASP A 203 11.85 -35.95 26.65
N GLU A 204 11.11 -36.85 26.01
CA GLU A 204 10.45 -36.58 24.72
C GLU A 204 9.34 -35.53 24.87
N PHE A 205 8.55 -35.60 25.94
CA PHE A 205 7.57 -34.56 26.27
C PHE A 205 8.24 -33.21 26.58
N LYS A 206 9.32 -33.21 27.36
CA LYS A 206 10.11 -32.02 27.66
C LYS A 206 10.66 -31.38 26.38
N ASN A 207 11.21 -32.19 25.48
CA ASN A 207 11.69 -31.73 24.18
C ASN A 207 10.54 -31.18 23.31
N GLN A 208 9.34 -31.77 23.36
CA GLN A 208 8.17 -31.25 22.65
C GLN A 208 7.69 -29.92 23.23
N VAL A 209 7.66 -29.78 24.56
CA VAL A 209 7.33 -28.51 25.24
C VAL A 209 8.39 -27.45 24.95
N GLU A 210 9.68 -27.79 25.02
CA GLU A 210 10.79 -26.90 24.66
C GLU A 210 10.76 -26.50 23.18
N GLN A 211 10.38 -27.41 22.28
CA GLN A 211 10.16 -27.09 20.86
C GLN A 211 8.94 -26.16 20.66
N ILE A 212 7.85 -26.39 21.39
CA ILE A 212 6.68 -25.50 21.35
C ILE A 212 7.06 -24.13 21.89
N LEU A 213 7.81 -24.05 23.00
CA LEU A 213 8.32 -22.80 23.58
C LEU A 213 9.34 -22.09 22.68
N SER A 214 10.19 -22.81 21.93
CA SER A 214 11.10 -22.23 20.94
C SER A 214 10.39 -21.72 19.68
N ASN A 215 9.20 -22.26 19.39
CA ASN A 215 8.35 -21.86 18.26
C ASN A 215 7.34 -20.77 18.62
N VAL A 216 7.20 -20.42 19.90
CA VAL A 216 6.42 -19.26 20.35
C VAL A 216 7.32 -18.03 20.23
N ASN A 217 6.99 -17.12 19.31
CA ASN A 217 7.64 -15.83 19.22
C ASN A 217 7.60 -15.14 20.58
N LYS A 218 8.76 -14.73 21.11
CA LYS A 218 8.83 -13.98 22.37
C LYS A 218 8.18 -12.62 22.19
N GLY A 219 6.99 -12.47 22.77
CA GLY A 219 6.16 -11.29 22.65
C GLY A 219 6.59 -10.15 23.54
N TYR A 220 6.95 -9.01 22.95
CA TYR A 220 7.30 -7.79 23.65
C TYR A 220 6.29 -6.69 23.35
N GLU A 221 6.00 -5.86 24.34
CA GLU A 221 5.14 -4.69 24.16
C GLU A 221 5.70 -3.73 23.10
N ASN A 222 7.03 -3.59 23.06
CA ASN A 222 7.75 -2.73 22.12
C ASN A 222 9.24 -3.16 22.04
N VAL A 223 9.98 -2.55 21.10
CA VAL A 223 11.42 -2.77 20.93
C VAL A 223 12.22 -2.48 22.22
N SER A 224 11.84 -1.49 23.03
CA SER A 224 12.60 -1.17 24.25
C SER A 224 12.52 -2.29 25.29
N ALA A 225 11.33 -2.89 25.45
CA ALA A 225 11.14 -4.06 26.29
C ALA A 225 11.99 -5.25 25.80
N MET A 226 12.04 -5.47 24.48
CA MET A 226 12.93 -6.47 23.87
C MET A 226 14.42 -6.19 24.14
N GLN A 227 14.87 -4.93 23.98
CA GLN A 227 16.28 -4.55 24.19
C GLN A 227 16.77 -4.77 25.63
N GLN A 228 15.85 -4.66 26.61
CA GLN A 228 16.16 -4.83 28.02
C GLN A 228 16.19 -6.29 28.47
N ASP A 229 15.70 -7.22 27.64
CA ASP A 229 15.68 -8.63 27.98
C ASP A 229 17.08 -9.26 27.87
N ALA A 230 17.73 -9.42 29.02
CA ALA A 230 19.03 -10.06 29.12
C ALA A 230 19.01 -11.57 28.80
N LYS A 231 17.84 -12.19 28.70
CA LYS A 231 17.66 -13.64 28.49
C LYS A 231 17.60 -14.04 27.01
N LEU A 232 17.52 -13.08 26.08
CA LEU A 232 17.56 -13.35 24.64
C LEU A 232 18.86 -14.04 24.22
N LYS A 233 18.78 -15.05 23.36
CA LYS A 233 19.92 -15.83 22.85
C LYS A 233 19.96 -15.80 21.33
N ALA A 234 21.14 -15.93 20.75
CA ALA A 234 21.27 -16.07 19.29
C ALA A 234 20.47 -17.28 18.80
N GLY A 235 19.62 -17.07 17.80
CA GLY A 235 18.66 -18.05 17.28
C GLY A 235 17.22 -17.83 17.75
N ASP A 236 16.98 -17.04 18.80
CA ASP A 236 15.63 -16.74 19.29
C ASP A 236 14.82 -15.94 18.25
N MET A 237 13.50 -16.14 18.28
CA MET A 237 12.51 -15.35 17.55
C MET A 237 11.73 -14.48 18.54
N ALA A 238 11.66 -13.16 18.29
CA ALA A 238 10.97 -12.17 19.10
C ALA A 238 9.91 -11.45 18.25
N GLU A 239 8.83 -10.99 18.85
CA GLU A 239 7.77 -10.24 18.17
C GLU A 239 7.34 -9.05 19.02
N THR A 240 7.18 -7.87 18.41
CA THR A 240 6.76 -6.65 19.10
C THR A 240 5.31 -6.31 18.75
N PHE A 241 4.50 -5.91 19.73
CA PHE A 241 3.03 -5.81 19.56
C PHE A 241 2.41 -4.40 19.66
N GLY A 242 3.19 -3.32 19.86
CA GLY A 242 2.64 -1.98 20.09
C GLY A 242 3.36 -0.83 19.35
N TYR A 243 2.57 0.20 19.01
CA TYR A 243 2.98 1.54 18.55
C TYR A 243 2.79 2.52 19.70
N HIS A 244 3.85 2.94 20.35
CA HIS A 244 3.78 4.04 21.31
C HIS A 244 4.92 5.03 21.19
N GLN A 245 5.98 4.75 20.41
CA GLN A 245 7.18 5.59 20.36
C GLN A 245 7.84 5.54 18.97
N SER A 246 8.40 6.64 18.46
CA SER A 246 9.06 6.63 17.14
C SER A 246 10.14 5.56 17.02
N ASN A 247 10.11 4.85 15.88
CA ASN A 247 10.96 3.70 15.55
C ASN A 247 10.76 2.42 16.39
N ASP A 248 9.60 2.17 17.00
CA ASP A 248 9.37 0.93 17.76
C ASP A 248 8.97 -0.30 16.92
N GLY A 249 8.76 -0.14 15.60
CA GLY A 249 8.45 -1.26 14.71
C GLY A 249 7.27 -2.10 15.19
N GLY A 250 6.22 -1.47 15.74
CA GLY A 250 5.04 -2.17 16.22
C GLY A 250 4.50 -3.17 15.18
N ALA A 251 4.36 -4.43 15.58
CA ALA A 251 4.01 -5.61 14.76
C ALA A 251 5.15 -6.16 13.88
N ALA A 252 6.35 -6.31 14.45
CA ALA A 252 7.49 -6.89 13.75
C ALA A 252 8.02 -8.16 14.44
N THR A 253 8.37 -9.16 13.64
CA THR A 253 9.13 -10.32 14.10
C THR A 253 10.63 -10.05 13.95
N TYR A 254 11.46 -10.49 14.89
CA TYR A 254 12.91 -10.34 14.93
C TYR A 254 13.58 -11.68 15.17
N LYS A 255 14.72 -11.90 14.53
CA LYS A 255 15.70 -12.95 14.80
C LYS A 255 16.83 -12.41 15.65
N ILE A 256 17.20 -13.10 16.71
CA ILE A 256 18.36 -12.72 17.51
C ILE A 256 19.63 -13.33 16.91
N THR A 257 20.67 -12.52 16.71
CA THR A 257 21.94 -12.91 16.08
C THR A 257 23.14 -12.50 16.96
N ASP A 258 24.26 -13.18 16.76
CA ASP A 258 25.55 -12.90 17.42
C ASP A 258 26.35 -11.78 16.72
N SER A 259 25.92 -11.38 15.53
CA SER A 259 26.58 -10.42 14.66
C SER A 259 25.56 -9.47 14.04
N PRO A 260 25.90 -8.17 13.90
CA PRO A 260 24.99 -7.19 13.33
C PRO A 260 24.86 -7.34 11.82
N ASN A 261 23.64 -7.18 11.31
CA ASN A 261 23.37 -6.78 9.94
C ASN A 261 22.97 -5.28 9.92
N ALA A 262 22.85 -4.65 8.75
CA ALA A 262 22.70 -3.19 8.58
C ALA A 262 21.49 -2.55 9.32
N PHE A 263 20.51 -3.35 9.76
CA PHE A 263 19.30 -2.90 10.46
C PHE A 263 19.04 -3.66 11.78
N ALA A 264 20.07 -4.32 12.33
CA ALA A 264 19.90 -5.07 13.56
C ALA A 264 19.93 -4.14 14.79
N ILE A 265 18.95 -4.30 15.68
CA ILE A 265 18.83 -3.52 16.91
C ILE A 265 19.78 -4.12 17.94
N LYS A 266 20.70 -3.31 18.49
CA LYS A 266 21.58 -3.77 19.55
C LYS A 266 20.79 -4.01 20.83
N LEU A 267 20.95 -5.20 21.39
CA LEU A 267 20.36 -5.60 22.67
C LEU A 267 21.33 -5.31 23.82
N ASN A 268 20.81 -5.09 25.02
CA ASN A 268 21.64 -4.77 26.19
C ASN A 268 22.56 -5.93 26.62
N ASN A 269 22.25 -7.16 26.20
CA ASN A 269 23.08 -8.33 26.43
C ASN A 269 24.23 -8.50 25.40
N GLY A 270 24.41 -7.55 24.48
CA GLY A 270 25.48 -7.57 23.48
C GLY A 270 25.15 -8.32 22.19
N LEU A 271 23.96 -8.91 22.09
CA LEU A 271 23.43 -9.51 20.85
C LEU A 271 22.72 -8.47 19.98
N TRP A 272 22.20 -8.93 18.85
CA TRP A 272 21.53 -8.10 17.86
C TRP A 272 20.17 -8.70 17.49
N ALA A 273 19.14 -7.87 17.28
CA ALA A 273 17.82 -8.29 16.83
C ALA A 273 17.60 -7.83 15.38
N GLU A 274 17.62 -8.79 14.45
CA GLU A 274 17.40 -8.60 13.02
C GLU A 274 15.92 -8.82 12.66
N GLN A 275 15.24 -7.83 12.10
CA GLN A 275 13.82 -7.95 11.76
C GLN A 275 13.58 -8.95 10.61
N ILE A 276 12.57 -9.82 10.71
CA ILE A 276 12.14 -10.82 9.72
C ILE A 276 10.83 -10.38 9.04
N ASN A 277 10.80 -10.45 7.70
CA ASN A 277 9.67 -9.98 6.91
C ASN A 277 8.54 -11.03 6.74
N GLN A 278 7.30 -10.63 7.02
CA GLN A 278 6.11 -11.21 6.38
C GLN A 278 5.92 -10.50 5.02
N THR A 279 5.52 -11.22 3.97
CA THR A 279 5.64 -10.86 2.54
C THR A 279 4.74 -9.71 2.04
N GLY A 280 4.83 -8.51 2.63
CA GLY A 280 4.04 -7.33 2.23
C GLY A 280 4.86 -6.28 1.47
N ASP A 281 4.20 -5.48 0.62
CA ASP A 281 4.77 -4.24 0.06
C ASP A 281 5.14 -3.28 1.20
N ASN A 282 6.36 -2.75 1.18
CA ASN A 282 6.90 -1.79 2.15
C ASN A 282 6.29 -0.39 2.04
N TYR A 283 5.45 -0.18 1.04
CA TYR A 283 4.93 1.13 0.70
C TYR A 283 3.41 1.18 0.81
N TYR A 284 2.90 2.38 1.10
CA TYR A 284 1.48 2.67 0.94
C TYR A 284 1.17 2.86 -0.55
N ASP A 285 0.30 2.00 -1.10
CA ASP A 285 -0.13 2.05 -2.52
C ASP A 285 -1.12 3.17 -2.82
N ASN A 286 -1.83 3.63 -1.81
CA ASN A 286 -2.81 4.69 -1.93
C ASN A 286 -2.21 6.10 -1.83
N ILE A 287 -0.91 6.24 -1.53
CA ILE A 287 -0.18 7.50 -1.69
C ILE A 287 0.23 7.63 -3.16
N SER A 288 -0.08 8.75 -3.79
CA SER A 288 0.21 8.99 -5.21
C SER A 288 0.92 10.33 -5.41
N TYR A 289 1.61 10.50 -6.54
CA TYR A 289 2.17 11.80 -6.93
C TYR A 289 1.86 12.15 -8.40
N SER A 290 1.82 13.45 -8.70
CA SER A 290 1.87 14.02 -10.04
C SER A 290 3.06 14.95 -10.17
N ILE A 291 3.51 15.15 -11.41
CA ILE A 291 4.52 16.15 -11.74
C ILE A 291 3.97 16.96 -12.91
N ASP A 292 3.85 18.26 -12.70
CA ASP A 292 3.13 19.16 -13.58
C ASP A 292 4.02 20.36 -13.92
N ARG A 293 3.96 20.81 -15.17
CA ARG A 293 4.61 22.05 -15.59
C ARG A 293 3.68 23.21 -15.26
N ASP A 294 4.07 24.07 -14.32
CA ASP A 294 3.47 25.38 -14.20
C ASP A 294 4.16 26.33 -15.16
N HIS A 295 3.54 26.48 -16.31
CA HIS A 295 3.99 27.41 -17.32
C HIS A 295 3.61 28.87 -17.02
N THR A 296 2.65 29.14 -16.11
CA THR A 296 2.31 30.52 -15.70
C THR A 296 3.44 31.14 -14.91
N TYR A 297 4.05 30.35 -14.01
CA TYR A 297 5.17 30.79 -13.15
C TYR A 297 6.50 30.13 -13.52
N HIS A 298 6.58 29.56 -14.73
CA HIS A 298 7.74 28.84 -15.26
C HIS A 298 8.45 27.94 -14.22
N THR A 299 7.73 27.02 -13.59
CA THR A 299 8.28 26.08 -12.62
C THR A 299 7.67 24.68 -12.72
N THR A 300 8.43 23.64 -12.39
CA THR A 300 7.93 22.28 -12.21
C THR A 300 7.35 22.11 -10.82
N CYS A 301 6.09 21.68 -10.76
CA CYS A 301 5.40 21.37 -9.51
C CYS A 301 5.34 19.86 -9.28
N TYR A 302 5.58 19.43 -8.05
CA TYR A 302 5.49 18.05 -7.60
C TYR A 302 4.39 17.96 -6.57
N THR A 303 3.30 17.25 -6.87
CA THR A 303 2.16 17.15 -5.95
C THR A 303 2.05 15.73 -5.43
N VAL A 304 2.16 15.53 -4.12
CA VAL A 304 1.91 14.23 -3.46
C VAL A 304 0.58 14.27 -2.72
N THR A 305 -0.27 13.27 -2.96
CA THR A 305 -1.56 13.11 -2.28
C THR A 305 -1.47 11.97 -1.27
N ILE A 306 -1.80 12.27 -0.01
CA ILE A 306 -1.73 11.33 1.11
C ILE A 306 -3.14 11.19 1.71
N PRO A 307 -3.88 10.12 1.39
CA PRO A 307 -5.20 9.87 1.96
C PRO A 307 -5.15 9.76 3.49
N LYS A 308 -6.25 10.08 4.19
CA LYS A 308 -6.32 10.02 5.66
C LYS A 308 -6.02 8.61 6.20
N GLN A 309 -6.61 7.61 5.54
CA GLN A 309 -6.51 6.20 5.91
C GLN A 309 -5.90 5.39 4.76
N ASP A 310 -5.28 4.27 5.11
CA ASP A 310 -4.85 3.27 4.15
C ASP A 310 -6.03 2.41 3.65
N ALA A 311 -5.72 1.43 2.79
CA ALA A 311 -6.73 0.53 2.23
C ALA A 311 -7.44 -0.36 3.28
N PHE A 312 -6.87 -0.47 4.49
CA PHE A 312 -7.42 -1.23 5.61
C PHE A 312 -8.19 -0.36 6.61
N GLY A 313 -8.20 0.95 6.40
CA GLY A 313 -8.86 1.91 7.30
C GLY A 313 -7.96 2.45 8.41
N GLU A 314 -6.67 2.11 8.40
CA GLU A 314 -5.71 2.59 9.41
C GLU A 314 -5.19 3.99 9.07
N LEU A 315 -4.94 4.81 10.09
CA LEU A 315 -4.44 6.18 9.88
C LEU A 315 -3.01 6.15 9.34
N ILE A 316 -2.78 6.84 8.23
CA ILE A 316 -1.41 7.07 7.73
C ILE A 316 -0.80 8.21 8.53
N MET A 317 0.05 7.89 9.50
CA MET A 317 0.74 8.85 10.36
C MET A 317 2.18 9.08 9.89
N PRO A 318 2.69 10.31 9.96
CA PRO A 318 4.11 10.56 9.71
C PRO A 318 4.95 10.35 10.98
N GLU A 319 6.26 10.40 10.80
CA GLU A 319 7.26 10.46 11.86
C GLU A 319 8.31 11.54 11.52
N MET A 320 8.85 12.18 12.56
CA MET A 320 10.04 13.03 12.45
C MET A 320 11.28 12.27 12.92
N ASN A 321 12.37 12.34 12.17
CA ASN A 321 13.63 11.67 12.51
C ASN A 321 14.79 12.65 12.68
N TYR A 322 15.64 12.41 13.68
CA TYR A 322 16.87 13.16 13.94
C TYR A 322 18.09 12.44 13.39
N HIS A 323 18.95 13.17 12.70
CA HIS A 323 20.18 12.69 12.11
C HIS A 323 21.39 13.39 12.75
N PRO A 324 22.07 12.75 13.71
CA PRO A 324 23.29 13.30 14.32
C PRO A 324 24.36 13.57 13.27
N ASP A 325 24.55 12.62 12.36
CA ASP A 325 25.34 12.77 11.15
C ASP A 325 24.42 13.25 10.04
N TRP A 326 24.70 14.43 9.48
CA TRP A 326 23.83 15.01 8.46
C TRP A 326 23.75 14.08 7.26
N ILE A 327 22.52 13.71 6.89
CA ILE A 327 22.22 12.81 5.78
C ILE A 327 21.25 13.50 4.83
N SER A 328 21.36 13.20 3.54
CA SER A 328 20.38 13.73 2.60
C SER A 328 19.06 12.98 2.74
N PRO A 329 17.89 13.66 2.61
CA PRO A 329 16.60 12.98 2.72
C PRO A 329 16.44 11.83 1.71
N ASN A 330 17.07 11.92 0.53
CA ASN A 330 17.06 10.82 -0.43
C ASN A 330 17.85 9.60 0.07
N ALA A 331 19.06 9.82 0.60
CA ALA A 331 19.87 8.73 1.16
C ALA A 331 19.14 8.06 2.33
N TRP A 332 18.48 8.84 3.19
CA TRP A 332 17.60 8.34 4.24
C TRP A 332 16.43 7.52 3.68
N ALA A 333 15.69 8.05 2.70
CA ALA A 333 14.57 7.35 2.08
C ALA A 333 14.96 5.99 1.49
N ARG A 334 16.14 5.90 0.85
CA ARG A 334 16.67 4.65 0.30
C ARG A 334 17.14 3.68 1.38
N GLN A 335 17.68 4.20 2.48
CA GLN A 335 18.13 3.38 3.61
C GLN A 335 16.94 2.82 4.41
N TYR A 336 15.86 3.59 4.59
CA TYR A 336 14.75 3.25 5.47
C TYR A 336 13.46 2.87 4.74
N HIS A 337 13.49 2.85 3.41
CA HIS A 337 12.40 2.40 2.54
C HIS A 337 11.05 3.06 2.86
N SER A 338 11.08 4.37 3.13
CA SER A 338 9.87 5.16 3.37
C SER A 338 9.03 5.26 2.09
N THR A 339 7.70 5.34 2.26
CA THR A 339 6.83 5.66 1.12
C THR A 339 7.05 7.10 0.67
N LEU A 340 7.16 8.02 1.62
CA LEU A 340 7.47 9.43 1.39
C LEU A 340 8.49 9.91 2.42
N THR A 341 9.53 10.60 1.97
CA THR A 341 10.46 11.36 2.83
C THR A 341 10.59 12.77 2.30
N LEU A 342 10.30 13.74 3.17
CA LEU A 342 10.49 15.17 2.92
C LEU A 342 11.66 15.70 3.75
N ASN A 343 12.17 16.87 3.39
CA ASN A 343 12.94 17.65 4.35
C ASN A 343 12.07 18.00 5.57
N GLY A 344 12.68 17.94 6.75
CA GLY A 344 11.99 18.12 8.02
C GLY A 344 11.81 19.58 8.44
N ASP A 345 12.33 19.90 9.62
CA ASP A 345 12.13 21.16 10.33
C ASP A 345 12.72 22.39 9.63
N ALA A 346 12.03 23.53 9.73
CA ALA A 346 12.47 24.80 9.17
C ALA A 346 13.55 25.49 10.01
N SER A 347 14.68 25.81 9.37
CA SER A 347 15.81 26.50 9.99
C SER A 347 15.86 28.00 9.65
N ILE A 348 16.55 28.83 10.45
CA ILE A 348 16.78 30.25 10.13
C ILE A 348 18.27 30.60 10.14
N ARG A 349 18.63 31.63 9.38
CA ARG A 349 20.00 32.16 9.32
C ARG A 349 20.03 33.57 9.88
N VAL A 350 20.73 33.75 10.99
CA VAL A 350 20.75 35.02 11.71
C VAL A 350 22.18 35.52 11.78
N GLY A 351 22.62 36.09 10.65
CA GLY A 351 23.94 36.70 10.52
C GLY A 351 24.98 35.87 9.76
N PRO A 352 26.18 36.44 9.54
CA PRO A 352 27.25 35.76 8.82
C PRO A 352 27.79 34.56 9.61
N GLY A 353 27.42 33.36 9.21
CA GLY A 353 27.98 32.10 9.74
C GLY A 353 27.19 31.44 10.86
N GLU A 354 26.13 32.06 11.37
CA GLU A 354 25.24 31.46 12.37
C GLU A 354 23.92 31.01 11.73
N THR A 355 23.73 29.69 11.70
CA THR A 355 22.43 29.06 11.44
C THR A 355 21.97 28.48 12.77
N TYR A 356 20.80 28.92 13.24
CA TYR A 356 20.15 28.30 14.39
C TYR A 356 18.69 28.06 14.06
N MET A 357 18.28 26.80 14.03
CA MET A 357 16.97 26.35 14.53
C MET A 357 16.86 24.84 14.35
N ASN A 358 16.65 24.16 15.47
CA ASN A 358 16.00 22.86 15.56
C ASN A 358 14.75 23.14 16.41
N GLY A 359 13.58 23.17 15.79
CA GLY A 359 12.31 23.46 16.43
C GLY A 359 11.91 22.42 17.47
N ASN A 360 10.68 22.50 17.97
CA ASN A 360 10.16 21.39 18.75
C ASN A 360 9.94 20.21 17.81
N ILE A 361 10.60 19.10 18.11
CA ILE A 361 10.40 17.86 17.39
C ILE A 361 9.72 16.89 18.33
N ILE A 362 8.48 16.55 18.00
CA ILE A 362 7.77 15.45 18.63
C ILE A 362 7.60 14.37 17.57
N SER A 363 7.79 13.13 17.97
CA SER A 363 7.65 11.98 17.07
C SER A 363 7.13 10.82 17.92
N GLY A 364 6.02 10.19 17.51
CA GLY A 364 5.38 9.10 18.24
C GLY A 364 5.06 9.47 19.71
N GLY A 365 4.56 10.68 19.96
CA GLY A 365 4.23 11.15 21.31
C GLY A 365 5.45 11.36 22.23
N LYS A 366 6.66 11.47 21.66
CA LYS A 366 7.88 11.78 22.42
C LYS A 366 8.53 13.06 21.96
N ILE A 367 9.03 13.83 22.91
CA ILE A 367 9.91 14.96 22.62
C ILE A 367 11.28 14.40 22.21
N ILE A 368 11.62 14.59 20.93
CA ILE A 368 12.94 14.26 20.36
C ILE A 368 13.86 15.47 20.50
N HIS A 369 13.33 16.67 20.35
CA HIS A 369 14.07 17.92 20.47
C HIS A 369 13.17 19.05 20.99
N GLN A 370 13.75 19.92 21.81
CA GLN A 370 13.11 21.10 22.37
C GLN A 370 13.77 22.35 21.80
N ALA A 371 12.95 23.25 21.24
CA ALA A 371 13.39 24.55 20.75
C ALA A 371 14.06 25.37 21.87
N ASP A 372 15.17 26.06 21.54
CA ASP A 372 15.91 26.92 22.48
C ASP A 372 15.07 28.15 22.86
N THR A 373 14.52 28.12 24.07
CA THR A 373 13.66 29.18 24.62
C THR A 373 14.34 30.54 24.79
N THR A 374 15.67 30.61 24.68
CA THR A 374 16.42 31.89 24.76
C THR A 374 16.45 32.64 23.43
N LYS A 375 16.09 31.98 22.32
CA LYS A 375 16.07 32.57 20.99
C LYS A 375 14.74 33.25 20.70
N LEU A 376 14.81 34.40 20.04
CA LEU A 376 13.62 35.06 19.51
C LEU A 376 13.25 34.42 18.17
N TYR A 377 12.03 33.88 18.09
CA TYR A 377 11.49 33.29 16.87
C TYR A 377 10.72 34.36 16.08
N PRO A 378 10.90 34.43 14.75
CA PRO A 378 10.12 35.33 13.90
C PRO A 378 8.61 35.06 14.04
N ASP A 379 7.79 36.11 14.13
CA ASP A 379 6.34 35.99 14.35
C ASP A 379 5.63 35.13 13.30
N ARG A 380 6.14 35.14 12.06
CA ARG A 380 5.56 34.35 10.96
C ARG A 380 5.74 32.83 11.15
N MET A 381 6.80 32.39 11.84
CA MET A 381 7.10 30.98 12.08
C MET A 381 6.08 30.31 13.00
N LYS A 382 5.74 29.06 12.66
CA LYS A 382 4.73 28.27 13.38
C LYS A 382 5.29 26.88 13.68
N SER A 383 4.85 26.29 14.77
CA SER A 383 5.03 24.86 15.04
C SER A 383 3.72 24.14 14.76
N LEU A 384 3.75 23.13 13.91
CA LEU A 384 2.61 22.27 13.65
C LEU A 384 2.69 21.06 14.57
N ALA A 385 1.57 20.71 15.17
CA ALA A 385 1.37 19.45 15.87
C ALA A 385 0.35 18.61 15.10
N ILE A 386 0.67 17.36 14.83
CA ILE A 386 -0.26 16.37 14.33
C ILE A 386 -0.78 15.59 15.53
N MET A 387 -2.10 15.59 15.69
CA MET A 387 -2.78 14.94 16.80
C MET A 387 -3.04 13.45 16.49
N ALA A 388 -3.53 12.69 17.48
CA ALA A 388 -3.79 11.25 17.31
C ALA A 388 -4.86 10.93 16.25
N ASP A 389 -5.79 11.85 15.98
CA ASP A 389 -6.81 11.74 14.93
C ASP A 389 -6.34 12.25 13.55
N ARG A 390 -5.03 12.56 13.45
CA ARG A 390 -4.34 13.15 12.31
C ARG A 390 -4.70 14.62 12.01
N SER A 391 -5.48 15.30 12.84
CA SER A 391 -5.71 16.75 12.67
C SER A 391 -4.42 17.55 12.90
N ILE A 392 -4.26 18.65 12.16
CA ILE A 392 -3.12 19.56 12.32
C ILE A 392 -3.50 20.75 13.20
N ARG A 393 -2.81 20.90 14.33
CA ARG A 393 -2.91 22.05 15.23
C ARG A 393 -1.70 22.95 15.09
N GLU A 394 -1.94 24.25 14.91
CA GLU A 394 -0.89 25.26 14.78
C GLU A 394 -0.60 25.95 16.12
N TYR A 395 0.68 26.16 16.39
CA TYR A 395 1.20 26.95 17.52
C TYR A 395 2.15 28.03 17.01
N GLN A 396 2.30 29.11 17.78
CA GLN A 396 3.38 30.05 17.57
C GLN A 396 4.73 29.35 17.79
N ALA A 397 5.72 29.58 16.92
CA ALA A 397 7.07 29.07 17.17
C ALA A 397 7.61 29.66 18.49
N GLY A 398 8.15 28.80 19.36
CA GLY A 398 8.62 29.16 20.70
C GLY A 398 7.72 28.65 21.86
N VAL A 399 6.50 28.17 21.57
CA VAL A 399 5.76 27.32 22.53
C VAL A 399 6.63 26.10 22.91
N SER A 400 6.54 25.54 24.11
CA SER A 400 7.37 24.38 24.50
C SER A 400 6.83 23.06 23.92
N ALA A 401 7.72 22.10 23.63
CA ALA A 401 7.32 20.77 23.18
C ALA A 401 6.51 20.05 24.26
N GLN A 402 6.81 20.30 25.54
CA GLN A 402 6.03 19.76 26.65
C GLN A 402 4.57 20.23 26.64
N GLN A 403 4.33 21.50 26.31
CA GLN A 403 2.97 22.01 26.16
C GLN A 403 2.25 21.33 24.99
N MET A 404 2.89 21.27 23.82
CA MET A 404 2.33 20.62 22.63
C MET A 404 2.01 19.14 22.89
N LEU A 405 2.89 18.44 23.60
CA LEU A 405 2.68 17.05 24.01
C LEU A 405 1.50 16.92 24.98
N SER A 406 1.40 17.82 25.96
CA SER A 406 0.30 17.85 26.93
C SER A 406 -1.05 18.12 26.25
N ASP A 407 -1.04 18.89 25.16
CA ASP A 407 -2.22 19.15 24.33
C ASP A 407 -2.60 17.95 23.44
N GLY A 408 -1.77 16.91 23.36
CA GLY A 408 -2.04 15.65 22.67
C GLY A 408 -1.24 15.41 21.38
N ALA A 409 -0.19 16.19 21.12
CA ALA A 409 0.63 16.05 19.90
C ALA A 409 1.29 14.67 19.81
N GLN A 410 1.13 14.00 18.67
CA GLN A 410 1.84 12.77 18.32
C GLN A 410 3.10 13.07 17.51
N VAL A 411 3.03 14.07 16.64
CA VAL A 411 4.17 14.54 15.85
C VAL A 411 4.20 16.07 15.91
N ALA A 412 5.37 16.67 15.96
CA ALA A 412 5.51 18.12 15.87
C ALA A 412 6.79 18.52 15.14
N PHE A 413 6.70 19.62 14.39
CA PHE A 413 7.81 20.22 13.65
C PHE A 413 7.49 21.68 13.33
N THR A 414 8.50 22.45 12.95
CA THR A 414 8.37 23.89 12.68
C THR A 414 8.35 24.16 11.19
N VAL A 415 7.50 25.12 10.82
CA VAL A 415 7.28 25.62 9.46
C VAL A 415 7.44 27.13 9.43
N TYR A 416 7.63 27.72 8.25
CA TYR A 416 7.91 29.15 8.14
C TYR A 416 6.69 30.03 8.33
N TYR A 417 5.54 29.70 7.72
CA TYR A 417 4.30 30.48 7.88
C TYR A 417 3.11 29.75 7.25
N ARG A 418 1.90 30.18 7.62
CA ARG A 418 0.65 29.71 7.02
C ARG A 418 0.42 30.34 5.65
N LEU A 419 0.05 29.52 4.68
CA LEU A 419 -0.28 29.89 3.30
C LEU A 419 -1.79 30.00 3.07
N VAL A 420 -2.58 29.09 3.65
CA VAL A 420 -4.04 29.02 3.44
C VAL A 420 -4.75 28.86 4.79
N ARG A 421 -5.87 29.56 4.97
CA ARG A 421 -6.76 29.45 6.14
C ARG A 421 -8.22 29.45 5.69
N GLY A 422 -8.96 28.40 6.03
CA GLY A 422 -10.36 28.27 5.65
C GLY A 422 -10.61 28.34 4.13
N GLY A 423 -9.68 27.81 3.33
CA GLY A 423 -9.73 27.83 1.86
C GLY A 423 -9.45 29.20 1.23
N GLN A 424 -8.93 30.15 2.00
CA GLN A 424 -8.52 31.48 1.54
C GLN A 424 -7.03 31.70 1.76
N LYS A 425 -6.40 32.57 0.96
CA LYS A 425 -5.00 32.94 1.13
C LYS A 425 -4.76 33.51 2.53
N GLY A 426 -3.68 33.08 3.17
CA GLY A 426 -3.28 33.47 4.52
C GLY A 426 -2.66 34.86 4.61
N GLU A 427 -2.40 35.31 5.84
CA GLU A 427 -1.99 36.69 6.15
C GLU A 427 -0.57 37.06 5.69
N PHE A 428 0.30 36.09 5.36
CA PHE A 428 1.73 36.33 5.05
C PHE A 428 2.08 36.19 3.56
N ALA A 429 1.09 36.22 2.67
CA ALA A 429 1.30 35.93 1.25
C ALA A 429 1.80 37.12 0.42
N ASN A 430 1.63 38.36 0.86
CA ASN A 430 1.69 39.52 -0.04
C ASN A 430 2.41 40.77 0.50
N SER A 431 3.15 40.69 1.61
CA SER A 431 3.97 41.81 2.10
C SER A 431 5.27 41.33 2.74
N ASP A 432 6.38 41.79 2.18
CA ASP A 432 7.70 41.65 2.79
C ASP A 432 7.78 42.41 4.13
N ASN A 433 8.63 41.89 5.03
CA ASN A 433 8.86 42.46 6.35
C ASN A 433 10.36 42.44 6.61
N ASP A 434 10.99 43.62 6.58
CA ASP A 434 12.43 43.80 6.74
C ASP A 434 13.00 43.10 7.98
N ILE A 435 12.26 43.01 9.09
CA ILE A 435 12.73 42.34 10.31
C ILE A 435 12.82 40.82 10.08
N THR A 436 11.77 40.19 9.56
CA THR A 436 11.73 38.74 9.35
C THR A 436 12.52 38.29 8.12
N ASP A 437 12.61 39.14 7.10
CA ASP A 437 13.34 38.84 5.86
C ASP A 437 14.86 38.89 6.06
N ASN A 438 15.34 39.78 6.94
CA ASN A 438 16.73 39.79 7.38
C ASN A 438 17.12 38.50 8.15
N LEU A 439 16.16 37.84 8.79
CA LEU A 439 16.33 36.55 9.46
C LEU A 439 16.17 35.35 8.49
N ARG A 440 15.79 35.62 7.22
CA ARG A 440 15.58 34.63 6.15
C ARG A 440 14.67 33.47 6.54
N ALA A 441 13.65 33.70 7.36
CA ALA A 441 12.71 32.68 7.81
C ALA A 441 11.72 32.28 6.70
N GLY A 442 12.21 31.59 5.67
CA GLY A 442 11.49 31.25 4.44
C GLY A 442 11.73 32.21 3.27
N GLY A 443 12.71 33.12 3.39
CA GLY A 443 13.01 34.15 2.38
C GLY A 443 12.00 35.29 2.34
N ARG A 444 12.14 36.21 1.37
CA ARG A 444 11.13 37.24 1.05
C ARG A 444 9.90 36.57 0.47
N VAL A 445 8.71 37.03 0.86
CA VAL A 445 7.46 36.36 0.44
C VAL A 445 7.07 36.72 -0.99
N THR A 446 7.58 37.84 -1.51
CA THR A 446 7.35 38.29 -2.89
C THR A 446 8.40 37.82 -3.90
N ASP A 447 9.42 37.08 -3.48
CA ASP A 447 10.44 36.53 -4.38
C ASP A 447 10.10 35.09 -4.80
N HIS A 448 10.46 34.72 -6.03
CA HIS A 448 10.32 33.35 -6.52
C HIS A 448 11.42 32.43 -5.97
N TYR A 449 11.02 31.38 -5.27
CA TYR A 449 11.94 30.39 -4.69
C TYR A 449 11.46 28.95 -4.93
N PRO A 450 12.39 27.97 -4.94
CA PRO A 450 12.02 26.58 -4.72
C PRO A 450 11.27 26.44 -3.39
N ALA A 451 10.23 25.63 -3.39
CA ALA A 451 9.20 25.64 -2.36
C ALA A 451 8.83 24.24 -1.91
N LEU A 452 8.54 24.09 -0.62
CA LEU A 452 7.82 22.93 -0.10
C LEU A 452 6.70 23.40 0.81
N GLY A 453 5.58 22.70 0.79
CA GLY A 453 4.48 22.95 1.70
C GLY A 453 3.64 21.72 1.94
N ILE A 454 2.87 21.78 3.02
CA ILE A 454 1.87 20.79 3.41
C ILE A 454 0.51 21.48 3.52
N GLY A 455 -0.51 20.87 2.91
CA GLY A 455 -1.90 21.30 2.94
C GLY A 455 -2.82 20.19 3.42
N GLU A 456 -3.94 20.57 4.02
CA GLU A 456 -4.98 19.68 4.52
C GLU A 456 -6.30 20.02 3.83
N LYS A 457 -6.98 19.01 3.28
CA LYS A 457 -8.35 19.11 2.77
C LYS A 457 -9.37 18.84 3.87
N ALA A 458 -10.62 19.23 3.64
CA ALA A 458 -11.71 19.05 4.61
C ALA A 458 -11.98 17.59 5.01
N ASP A 459 -11.63 16.62 4.16
CA ASP A 459 -11.77 15.18 4.42
C ASP A 459 -10.57 14.58 5.19
N GLY A 460 -9.56 15.38 5.52
CA GLY A 460 -8.32 14.96 6.17
C GLY A 460 -7.26 14.38 5.22
N THR A 461 -7.47 14.44 3.90
CA THR A 461 -6.43 14.19 2.90
C THR A 461 -5.36 15.27 3.00
N TRP A 462 -4.09 14.88 3.02
CA TRP A 462 -2.99 15.84 2.93
C TRP A 462 -2.45 15.94 1.51
N ILE A 463 -2.06 17.15 1.14
CA ILE A 463 -1.40 17.48 -0.12
C ILE A 463 -0.02 18.04 0.21
N ILE A 464 1.02 17.48 -0.39
CA ILE A 464 2.36 18.06 -0.38
C ILE A 464 2.59 18.66 -1.75
N ILE A 465 3.04 19.91 -1.81
CA ILE A 465 3.46 20.53 -3.08
C ILE A 465 4.92 20.97 -2.94
N GLY A 466 5.75 20.53 -3.88
CA GLY A 466 7.10 21.06 -4.10
C GLY A 466 7.20 21.81 -5.42
N THR A 467 8.14 22.73 -5.56
CA THR A 467 8.41 23.42 -6.83
C THR A 467 9.90 23.63 -7.06
N ASP A 468 10.41 23.27 -8.23
CA ASP A 468 11.78 23.66 -8.61
C ASP A 468 11.90 25.20 -8.75
N GLY A 469 13.10 25.77 -8.69
CA GLY A 469 13.26 27.22 -8.82
C GLY A 469 14.71 27.70 -8.84
N ARG A 470 14.91 29.01 -9.03
CA ARG A 470 16.23 29.68 -9.11
C ARG A 470 17.19 29.12 -10.17
N SER A 471 16.66 28.49 -11.23
CA SER A 471 17.46 28.02 -12.35
C SER A 471 17.09 28.76 -13.63
N ILE A 472 17.89 28.63 -14.69
CA ILE A 472 17.58 29.26 -15.98
C ILE A 472 16.25 28.78 -16.57
N ASP A 473 15.69 27.65 -16.11
CA ASP A 473 14.46 27.04 -16.63
C ASP A 473 13.36 26.88 -15.59
N GLU A 474 13.59 27.32 -14.35
CA GLU A 474 12.68 27.14 -13.23
C GLU A 474 12.76 28.40 -12.34
N ASP A 475 11.71 29.22 -12.35
CA ASP A 475 11.69 30.48 -11.60
C ASP A 475 11.43 30.18 -10.10
N GLY A 476 10.51 29.26 -9.81
CA GLY A 476 10.00 28.97 -8.48
C GLY A 476 8.65 29.65 -8.27
N VAL A 477 8.27 29.87 -7.02
CA VAL A 477 7.01 30.56 -6.67
C VAL A 477 7.20 31.54 -5.52
N THR A 478 6.44 32.63 -5.56
CA THR A 478 6.18 33.49 -4.40
C THR A 478 5.25 32.80 -3.40
N ALA A 479 5.08 33.38 -2.21
CA ALA A 479 4.16 32.85 -1.20
C ALA A 479 2.68 32.90 -1.65
N ASP A 480 2.28 33.95 -2.37
CA ASP A 480 0.92 34.14 -2.89
C ASP A 480 0.55 33.11 -3.96
N GLU A 481 1.44 32.90 -4.92
CA GLU A 481 1.28 31.91 -5.98
C GLU A 481 1.26 30.49 -5.39
N PHE A 482 2.12 30.23 -4.38
CA PHE A 482 2.14 28.94 -3.71
C PHE A 482 0.87 28.68 -2.88
N ALA A 483 0.32 29.70 -2.22
CA ALA A 483 -0.97 29.60 -1.55
C ALA A 483 -2.09 29.27 -2.53
N GLN A 484 -2.10 29.89 -3.71
CA GLN A 484 -3.09 29.60 -4.75
C GLN A 484 -3.06 28.13 -5.19
N LYS A 485 -1.87 27.54 -5.35
CA LYS A 485 -1.72 26.11 -5.69
C LYS A 485 -2.38 25.18 -4.68
N PHE A 486 -2.27 25.48 -3.39
CA PHE A 486 -2.95 24.69 -2.35
C PHE A 486 -4.47 24.86 -2.38
N ILE A 487 -4.96 26.07 -2.68
CA ILE A 487 -6.40 26.34 -2.85
C ILE A 487 -6.94 25.55 -4.06
N ASP A 488 -6.23 25.58 -5.19
CA ASP A 488 -6.61 24.85 -6.41
C ASP A 488 -6.58 23.34 -6.19
N ALA A 489 -5.67 22.84 -5.34
CA ALA A 489 -5.66 21.45 -4.89
C ALA A 489 -6.80 21.10 -3.90
N GLY A 490 -7.62 22.07 -3.48
CA GLY A 490 -8.77 21.89 -2.59
C GLY A 490 -8.42 21.89 -1.10
N CYS A 491 -7.28 22.45 -0.71
CA CYS A 491 -6.87 22.52 0.70
C CYS A 491 -7.63 23.63 1.44
N VAL A 492 -8.08 23.32 2.66
CA VAL A 492 -8.69 24.29 3.58
C VAL A 492 -7.65 24.99 4.45
N ASN A 493 -6.53 24.33 4.74
CA ASN A 493 -5.38 24.92 5.43
C ASN A 493 -4.10 24.49 4.72
N ALA A 494 -3.07 25.34 4.71
CA ALA A 494 -1.75 24.97 4.19
C ALA A 494 -0.64 25.82 4.79
N TRP A 495 0.59 25.28 4.80
CA TRP A 495 1.76 25.90 5.43
C TRP A 495 3.02 25.73 4.58
N ARG A 496 3.90 26.74 4.64
CA ARG A 496 5.21 26.76 3.98
C ARG A 496 6.25 26.03 4.84
N MET A 497 6.76 24.91 4.34
CA MET A 497 7.86 24.15 4.95
C MET A 497 9.24 24.70 4.52
N ASP A 498 10.32 24.08 4.99
CA ASP A 498 11.67 24.43 4.52
C ASP A 498 11.81 24.19 3.01
N GLY A 499 12.41 25.13 2.30
CA GLY A 499 12.49 25.12 0.84
C GLY A 499 13.86 25.58 0.34
N GLY A 500 13.91 26.17 -0.85
CA GLY A 500 15.18 26.49 -1.49
C GLY A 500 16.05 25.24 -1.68
N GLY A 501 17.36 25.32 -1.42
CA GLY A 501 18.25 24.17 -1.57
C GLY A 501 18.00 23.02 -0.59
N SER A 502 17.17 23.21 0.44
CA SER A 502 16.79 22.14 1.37
C SER A 502 15.61 21.31 0.85
N GLU A 503 14.89 21.79 -0.15
CA GLU A 503 13.72 21.11 -0.69
C GLU A 503 14.10 19.71 -1.19
N SER A 504 13.43 18.70 -0.63
CA SER A 504 13.63 17.31 -1.04
C SER A 504 12.34 16.53 -0.88
N ILE A 505 11.85 15.96 -1.97
CA ILE A 505 10.67 15.08 -1.99
C ILE A 505 11.11 13.73 -2.54
N ASN A 506 11.01 12.70 -1.70
CA ASN A 506 11.46 11.36 -2.04
C ASN A 506 10.30 10.38 -1.91
N TYR A 507 9.90 9.79 -3.02
CA TYR A 507 8.80 8.83 -3.07
C TYR A 507 9.35 7.44 -3.36
N ARG A 508 9.14 6.48 -2.44
CA ARG A 508 9.67 5.11 -2.50
C ARG A 508 11.17 5.06 -2.86
N GLY A 509 11.96 5.92 -2.22
CA GLY A 509 13.41 6.05 -2.43
C GLY A 509 13.85 6.84 -3.66
N ALA A 510 12.94 7.22 -4.58
CA ALA A 510 13.25 8.04 -5.74
C ALA A 510 13.01 9.53 -5.45
N LYS A 511 14.03 10.39 -5.70
CA LYS A 511 13.90 11.85 -5.51
C LYS A 511 13.16 12.49 -6.67
N LEU A 512 11.98 13.04 -6.40
CA LEU A 512 11.12 13.66 -7.41
C LEU A 512 11.72 14.97 -7.94
N ASN A 513 11.97 15.93 -7.04
CA ASN A 513 12.45 17.27 -7.37
C ASN A 513 13.94 17.32 -7.71
N ARG A 514 14.38 18.41 -8.36
CA ARG A 514 15.79 18.58 -8.73
C ARG A 514 16.59 19.10 -7.55
N ASN A 515 17.88 18.75 -7.53
CA ASN A 515 18.81 19.42 -6.64
C ASN A 515 19.00 20.86 -7.11
N TYR A 516 19.08 21.79 -6.17
CA TYR A 516 19.47 23.17 -6.45
C TYR A 516 20.95 23.42 -6.13
N ASP A 517 21.43 22.85 -5.03
CA ASP A 517 22.81 23.01 -4.59
C ASP A 517 23.82 22.38 -5.57
N ASP A 518 25.04 22.96 -5.63
CA ASP A 518 26.13 22.56 -6.53
C ASP A 518 25.67 22.36 -7.98
N ASN A 519 24.93 23.32 -8.55
CA ASN A 519 24.38 23.24 -9.91
C ASN A 519 23.52 21.98 -10.18
N GLY A 520 22.85 21.48 -9.14
CA GLY A 520 21.97 20.33 -9.24
C GLY A 520 22.64 18.97 -9.13
N PHE A 521 23.90 18.91 -8.72
CA PHE A 521 24.62 17.65 -8.54
C PHE A 521 24.56 17.08 -7.12
N THR A 522 24.35 17.92 -6.10
CA THR A 522 24.44 17.50 -4.70
C THR A 522 23.08 17.58 -4.00
N ASP A 523 22.67 16.49 -3.35
CA ASP A 523 21.52 16.50 -2.44
C ASP A 523 21.94 17.08 -1.08
N ARG A 524 21.21 18.08 -0.58
CA ARG A 524 21.57 18.74 0.66
C ARG A 524 21.42 17.77 1.83
N LYS A 525 22.46 17.67 2.66
CA LYS A 525 22.42 16.92 3.91
C LYS A 525 21.71 17.75 4.98
N LEU A 526 20.77 17.14 5.70
CA LEU A 526 19.93 17.78 6.70
C LEU A 526 19.93 16.95 7.99
N GLN A 527 19.51 17.58 9.10
CA GLN A 527 19.41 16.93 10.42
C GLN A 527 18.03 16.35 10.70
N TRP A 528 17.01 16.73 9.92
CA TRP A 528 15.64 16.33 10.16
C TRP A 528 14.97 15.87 8.87
N THR A 529 14.20 14.79 8.96
CA THR A 529 13.30 14.33 7.91
C THR A 529 11.89 14.17 8.44
N PHE A 530 10.92 14.42 7.58
CA PHE A 530 9.52 14.07 7.78
C PHE A 530 9.22 12.85 6.92
N ASP A 531 8.82 11.75 7.54
CA ASP A 531 8.73 10.46 6.89
C ASP A 531 7.32 9.88 7.02
N ILE A 532 6.79 9.35 5.93
CA ILE A 532 5.64 8.45 5.93
C ILE A 532 6.17 7.09 5.53
N ARG A 533 6.26 6.22 6.52
CA ARG A 533 6.74 4.86 6.37
C ARG A 533 5.61 3.91 6.71
N LYS A 534 5.39 2.94 5.85
CA LYS A 534 4.47 1.85 6.18
C LYS A 534 5.19 0.98 7.21
N PRO A 535 4.51 0.61 8.29
CA PRO A 535 5.13 -0.17 9.34
C PRO A 535 5.12 -1.65 8.95
N THR A 536 5.89 -1.92 7.92
CA THR A 536 6.10 -3.22 7.30
C THR A 536 7.58 -3.53 7.39
N ALA A 537 7.90 -4.81 7.45
CA ALA A 537 9.27 -5.27 7.64
C ALA A 537 10.10 -5.07 6.36
N ALA A 538 11.29 -4.49 6.49
CA ALA A 538 12.14 -4.03 5.40
C ALA A 538 12.56 -5.14 4.40
N ASP A 539 11.86 -5.28 3.28
CA ASP A 539 12.42 -5.92 2.07
C ASP A 539 13.35 -4.96 1.33
N ASN A 540 14.65 -5.05 1.63
CA ASN A 540 15.65 -4.18 1.03
C ASN A 540 15.78 -4.39 -0.50
N SER A 541 15.67 -5.62 -0.98
CA SER A 541 15.94 -5.99 -2.38
C SER A 541 14.87 -5.43 -3.32
N ASN A 542 13.60 -5.60 -2.99
CA ASN A 542 12.50 -5.03 -3.77
C ASN A 542 12.41 -3.51 -3.60
N SER A 543 12.79 -2.97 -2.45
CA SER A 543 12.81 -1.51 -2.21
C SER A 543 13.88 -0.80 -3.04
N TYR A 544 15.10 -1.35 -3.12
CA TYR A 544 16.14 -0.80 -4.00
C TYR A 544 15.76 -0.91 -5.48
N ALA A 545 15.16 -2.04 -5.90
CA ALA A 545 14.65 -2.20 -7.25
C ALA A 545 13.53 -1.19 -7.57
N THR A 546 12.64 -0.94 -6.61
CA THR A 546 11.55 0.06 -6.73
C THR A 546 12.11 1.47 -6.85
N ALA A 547 13.07 1.84 -6.00
CA ALA A 547 13.74 3.14 -6.06
C ALA A 547 14.45 3.34 -7.41
N ALA A 548 15.20 2.33 -7.87
CA ALA A 548 15.88 2.34 -9.16
C ALA A 548 14.90 2.48 -10.33
N ALA A 549 13.77 1.75 -10.31
CA ALA A 549 12.72 1.88 -11.33
C ALA A 549 12.07 3.27 -11.31
N GLY A 550 11.82 3.84 -10.12
CA GLY A 550 11.33 5.19 -9.95
C GLY A 550 12.29 6.24 -10.51
N GLU A 551 13.60 6.08 -10.29
CA GLU A 551 14.62 6.94 -10.88
C GLU A 551 14.66 6.86 -12.40
N GLN A 552 14.58 5.66 -12.99
CA GLN A 552 14.51 5.50 -14.44
C GLN A 552 13.27 6.19 -15.02
N LYS A 553 12.12 6.06 -14.35
CA LYS A 553 10.88 6.77 -14.72
C LYS A 553 11.06 8.29 -14.68
N LEU A 554 11.71 8.82 -13.64
CA LEU A 554 11.99 10.25 -13.51
C LEU A 554 13.00 10.75 -14.53
N ASN A 555 14.03 9.97 -14.84
CA ASN A 555 15.01 10.31 -15.87
C ASN A 555 14.35 10.37 -17.24
N LEU A 556 13.49 9.39 -17.56
CA LEU A 556 12.69 9.41 -18.79
C LEU A 556 11.76 10.62 -18.80
N PHE A 557 11.07 10.90 -17.70
CA PHE A 557 10.21 12.07 -17.57
C PHE A 557 10.98 13.37 -17.83
N ARG A 558 12.15 13.54 -17.22
CA ARG A 558 13.04 14.71 -17.43
C ARG A 558 13.60 14.82 -18.85
N GLN A 559 13.79 13.71 -19.56
CA GLN A 559 14.22 13.71 -20.96
C GLN A 559 13.09 14.10 -21.92
N ILE A 560 11.85 13.73 -21.59
CA ILE A 560 10.67 14.04 -22.39
C ILE A 560 10.16 15.46 -22.08
N MET A 561 10.29 15.92 -20.84
CA MET A 561 9.98 17.30 -20.48
C MET A 561 11.01 18.28 -21.05
N TYR A 562 10.54 19.28 -21.78
CA TYR A 562 11.37 20.38 -22.24
C TYR A 562 11.59 21.41 -21.12
N PRO A 563 12.76 22.07 -20.99
CA PRO A 563 12.93 23.18 -20.06
C PRO A 563 11.97 24.35 -20.39
N LEU A 564 11.30 24.93 -19.38
CA LEU A 564 10.20 25.91 -19.62
C LEU A 564 10.69 27.17 -20.34
N ASN A 565 11.83 27.72 -19.91
CA ASN A 565 12.41 28.92 -20.52
C ASN A 565 13.04 28.65 -21.88
N THR A 566 13.19 27.39 -22.27
CA THR A 566 13.60 27.07 -23.63
C THR A 566 12.44 27.08 -24.63
N PHE A 567 11.15 26.94 -24.25
CA PHE A 567 10.06 27.02 -25.26
C PHE A 567 9.98 28.42 -25.87
N LEU A 568 10.31 29.45 -25.08
CA LEU A 568 10.56 30.81 -25.53
C LEU A 568 11.54 30.86 -26.73
N MET A 569 12.53 29.97 -26.78
CA MET A 569 13.58 29.94 -27.79
C MET A 569 13.52 28.71 -28.72
N SER A 570 12.46 27.90 -28.64
CA SER A 570 12.34 26.61 -29.34
C SER A 570 11.19 26.57 -30.31
N SER A 571 11.33 25.74 -31.34
CA SER A 571 10.24 25.37 -32.25
C SER A 571 9.42 24.17 -31.74
N PHE A 572 9.77 23.57 -30.60
CA PHE A 572 9.10 22.37 -30.07
C PHE A 572 9.07 22.35 -28.54
N ALA A 573 7.91 22.01 -27.95
CA ALA A 573 7.79 21.64 -26.54
C ALA A 573 6.74 20.55 -26.30
N ILE A 574 6.92 19.81 -25.21
CA ILE A 574 5.98 18.79 -24.72
C ILE A 574 5.31 19.35 -23.47
N LEU A 575 3.99 19.55 -23.53
CA LEU A 575 3.14 20.06 -22.45
C LEU A 575 2.78 18.97 -21.41
N GLY A 576 3.14 17.72 -21.71
CA GLY A 576 2.95 16.59 -20.80
C GLY A 576 1.58 15.92 -20.96
N ASN A 577 1.08 15.37 -19.87
CA ASN A 577 -0.19 14.64 -19.85
C ASN A 577 -1.29 15.53 -19.26
N THR A 578 -2.41 15.65 -19.95
CA THR A 578 -3.58 16.41 -19.49
C THR A 578 -4.78 15.48 -19.41
N ARG A 579 -5.50 15.50 -18.29
CA ARG A 579 -6.77 14.79 -18.12
C ARG A 579 -7.90 15.81 -18.08
N VAL A 580 -8.88 15.64 -18.96
CA VAL A 580 -10.08 16.51 -19.02
C VAL A 580 -11.32 15.68 -18.72
N ASN A 581 -12.10 16.05 -17.72
CA ASN A 581 -13.19 15.23 -17.18
C ASN A 581 -14.55 15.57 -17.80
N ASN A 582 -14.65 16.68 -18.54
CA ASN A 582 -15.87 17.13 -19.21
C ASN A 582 -15.54 17.99 -20.46
N ALA A 583 -16.57 18.41 -21.20
CA ALA A 583 -16.43 19.17 -22.43
C ALA A 583 -15.85 20.59 -22.21
N ASP A 584 -16.17 21.23 -21.09
CA ASP A 584 -15.68 22.58 -20.78
C ASP A 584 -14.17 22.54 -20.49
N GLU A 585 -13.70 21.53 -19.74
CA GLU A 585 -12.27 21.28 -19.51
C GLU A 585 -11.52 20.98 -20.82
N LEU A 586 -12.14 20.27 -21.77
CA LEU A 586 -11.56 20.04 -23.09
C LEU A 586 -11.39 21.35 -23.89
N GLU A 587 -12.39 22.22 -23.90
CA GLU A 587 -12.29 23.52 -24.59
C GLU A 587 -11.31 24.47 -23.90
N ASN A 588 -11.28 24.49 -22.56
CA ASN A 588 -10.31 25.28 -21.80
C ASN A 588 -8.88 24.83 -22.10
N PHE A 589 -8.64 23.52 -22.16
CA PHE A 589 -7.34 22.97 -22.53
C PHE A 589 -6.91 23.36 -23.94
N LEU A 590 -7.81 23.27 -24.94
CA LEU A 590 -7.49 23.73 -26.29
C LEU A 590 -7.08 25.21 -26.29
N ASN A 591 -7.84 26.07 -25.62
CA ASN A 591 -7.53 27.50 -25.52
C ASN A 591 -6.20 27.76 -24.80
N GLU A 592 -5.89 26.99 -23.76
CA GLU A 592 -4.60 27.05 -23.08
C GLU A 592 -3.47 26.70 -24.04
N VAL A 593 -3.57 25.58 -24.77
CA VAL A 593 -2.56 25.17 -25.76
C VAL A 593 -2.33 26.28 -26.78
N ALA A 594 -3.40 26.87 -27.33
CA ALA A 594 -3.29 27.99 -28.27
C ALA A 594 -2.67 29.25 -27.66
N TYR A 595 -2.94 29.54 -26.38
CA TYR A 595 -2.33 30.67 -25.69
C TYR A 595 -0.83 30.43 -25.46
N ARG A 596 -0.47 29.22 -25.01
CA ARG A 596 0.90 28.81 -24.69
C ARG A 596 1.83 28.97 -25.88
N LEU A 597 1.39 28.75 -27.12
CA LEU A 597 2.26 29.03 -28.28
C LEU A 597 2.80 30.45 -28.31
N ASN A 598 2.07 31.45 -27.82
CA ASN A 598 2.55 32.84 -27.79
C ASN A 598 3.75 33.02 -26.85
N GLU A 599 4.06 32.02 -26.01
CA GLU A 599 5.27 31.98 -25.20
C GLU A 599 6.52 31.76 -26.06
N SER A 600 6.44 31.13 -27.24
CA SER A 600 7.60 30.98 -28.14
C SER A 600 7.93 32.28 -28.90
N GLN A 601 9.21 32.58 -29.11
CA GLN A 601 9.67 33.68 -29.98
C GLN A 601 9.77 33.25 -31.46
N MET A 602 9.53 31.97 -31.78
CA MET A 602 9.61 31.44 -33.16
C MET A 602 8.32 31.73 -33.93
N PRO A 603 8.30 32.66 -34.92
CA PRO A 603 7.07 33.10 -35.59
C PRO A 603 6.40 32.03 -36.49
N GLN A 604 7.13 30.95 -36.83
CA GLN A 604 6.68 29.83 -37.68
C GLN A 604 7.27 28.51 -37.17
N GLY A 605 6.49 27.43 -37.28
CA GLY A 605 6.96 26.06 -37.00
C GLY A 605 7.01 25.69 -35.51
N ALA A 606 6.54 26.57 -34.60
CA ALA A 606 6.35 26.22 -33.20
C ALA A 606 5.33 25.07 -33.06
N HIS A 607 5.72 24.07 -32.27
CA HIS A 607 5.03 22.81 -32.11
C HIS A 607 4.85 22.48 -30.62
N LEU A 608 3.63 22.14 -30.22
CA LEU A 608 3.30 21.65 -28.88
C LEU A 608 2.74 20.24 -28.97
N THR A 609 3.07 19.37 -28.02
CA THR A 609 2.57 17.98 -28.01
C THR A 609 2.40 17.44 -26.60
N GLY A 610 1.66 16.34 -26.46
CA GLY A 610 1.43 15.68 -25.18
C GLY A 610 0.46 14.50 -25.28
N ILE A 611 0.02 14.02 -24.11
CA ILE A 611 -1.07 13.03 -23.99
C ILE A 611 -2.31 13.72 -23.44
N LEU A 612 -3.46 13.45 -24.03
CA LEU A 612 -4.77 13.92 -23.59
C LEU A 612 -5.61 12.70 -23.19
N THR A 613 -5.91 12.58 -21.90
CA THR A 613 -6.78 11.56 -21.34
C THR A 613 -8.21 12.09 -21.25
N ILE A 614 -9.13 11.41 -21.93
CA ILE A 614 -10.57 11.72 -21.94
C ILE A 614 -11.32 10.53 -21.33
N PRO A 615 -11.67 10.57 -20.03
CA PRO A 615 -12.35 9.48 -19.33
C PRO A 615 -13.87 9.46 -19.54
N PHE A 616 -14.44 10.46 -20.21
CA PHE A 616 -15.89 10.57 -20.43
C PHE A 616 -16.28 10.23 -21.86
N THR A 617 -17.47 9.65 -22.03
CA THR A 617 -18.03 9.33 -23.34
C THR A 617 -18.68 10.55 -23.97
N ASN A 618 -18.93 10.48 -25.27
CA ASN A 618 -19.64 11.49 -26.07
C ASN A 618 -18.93 12.86 -26.12
N SER A 619 -17.60 12.86 -26.03
CA SER A 619 -16.78 14.05 -26.28
C SER A 619 -16.91 14.54 -27.73
N ALA A 620 -16.59 15.81 -27.98
CA ALA A 620 -16.62 16.37 -29.34
C ALA A 620 -15.65 15.65 -30.31
N ILE A 621 -14.55 15.10 -29.79
CA ILE A 621 -13.61 14.24 -30.53
C ILE A 621 -14.28 12.89 -30.87
N ALA A 622 -14.91 12.25 -29.88
CA ALA A 622 -15.63 10.99 -30.05
C ALA A 622 -16.77 11.11 -31.06
N GLN A 623 -17.51 12.22 -31.03
CA GLN A 623 -18.56 12.56 -32.00
C GLN A 623 -17.99 12.74 -33.40
N ALA A 624 -16.89 13.48 -33.55
CA ALA A 624 -16.26 13.67 -34.86
C ALA A 624 -15.72 12.37 -35.44
N LEU A 625 -15.20 11.46 -34.61
CA LEU A 625 -14.75 10.13 -35.02
C LEU A 625 -15.90 9.16 -35.31
N GLY A 626 -17.15 9.49 -34.96
CA GLY A 626 -18.31 8.62 -35.14
C GLY A 626 -18.46 7.51 -34.09
N TYR A 627 -17.75 7.62 -32.96
CA TYR A 627 -17.74 6.63 -31.88
C TYR A 627 -18.14 7.30 -30.56
N PRO A 628 -19.44 7.54 -30.30
CA PRO A 628 -19.89 8.30 -29.13
C PRO A 628 -19.54 7.67 -27.78
N ASN A 629 -19.16 6.38 -27.73
CA ASN A 629 -18.71 5.72 -26.50
C ASN A 629 -17.18 5.70 -26.34
N LEU A 630 -16.44 6.36 -27.25
CA LEU A 630 -14.98 6.42 -27.18
C LEU A 630 -14.52 7.30 -26.03
N SER A 631 -13.77 6.71 -25.12
CA SER A 631 -12.99 7.33 -24.05
C SER A 631 -11.59 6.72 -24.07
N GLY A 632 -10.57 7.47 -23.70
CA GLY A 632 -9.21 6.93 -23.63
C GLY A 632 -8.14 8.00 -23.78
N ASP A 633 -6.92 7.54 -24.07
CA ASP A 633 -5.73 8.37 -24.20
C ASP A 633 -5.43 8.66 -25.68
N PHE A 634 -5.20 9.93 -25.95
CA PHE A 634 -4.84 10.44 -27.26
C PHE A 634 -3.48 11.14 -27.20
N GLN A 635 -2.56 10.79 -28.08
CA GLN A 635 -1.43 11.67 -28.38
C GLN A 635 -1.99 12.88 -29.14
N TRP A 636 -1.61 14.08 -28.74
CA TRP A 636 -2.01 15.29 -29.45
C TRP A 636 -0.81 16.10 -29.90
N ASP A 637 -0.95 16.79 -31.03
CA ASP A 637 0.07 17.66 -31.60
C ASP A 637 -0.59 18.95 -32.10
N TYR A 638 -0.08 20.11 -31.70
CA TYR A 638 -0.46 21.41 -32.24
C TYR A 638 0.71 22.04 -33.01
N THR A 639 0.48 22.34 -34.29
CA THR A 639 1.48 22.98 -35.17
C THR A 639 1.01 24.35 -35.65
N CYS A 640 1.84 25.38 -35.47
CA CYS A 640 1.60 26.72 -36.03
C CYS A 640 1.79 26.75 -37.55
N THR A 641 0.86 27.35 -38.29
CA THR A 641 0.82 27.31 -39.77
C THR A 641 0.96 28.67 -40.47
N ALA A 642 0.87 29.81 -39.77
CA ALA A 642 1.10 31.14 -40.36
C ALA A 642 1.55 32.20 -39.33
N GLY A 643 2.33 33.17 -39.82
CA GLY A 643 3.08 34.17 -39.03
C GLY A 643 2.27 34.88 -37.93
N ASN A 644 2.92 35.02 -36.76
CA ASN A 644 2.45 35.62 -35.51
C ASN A 644 1.53 34.74 -34.63
N HIS A 645 1.68 33.42 -34.64
CA HIS A 645 1.03 32.51 -33.66
C HIS A 645 -0.51 32.56 -33.75
N ASN A 646 -1.03 33.09 -34.86
CA ASN A 646 -2.44 33.41 -35.05
C ASN A 646 -3.24 32.28 -35.71
N THR A 647 -2.57 31.24 -36.21
CA THR A 647 -3.23 30.06 -36.80
C THR A 647 -2.44 28.79 -36.54
N GLY A 648 -3.14 27.67 -36.36
CA GLY A 648 -2.49 26.37 -36.23
C GLY A 648 -3.49 25.22 -36.25
N MET A 649 -2.95 24.00 -36.22
CA MET A 649 -3.73 22.77 -36.32
C MET A 649 -3.46 21.92 -35.09
N PHE A 650 -4.51 21.64 -34.32
CA PHE A 650 -4.52 20.66 -33.23
C PHE A 650 -4.93 19.31 -33.81
N THR A 651 -4.13 18.28 -33.60
CA THR A 651 -4.40 16.92 -34.03
C THR A 651 -4.40 15.99 -32.83
N VAL A 652 -5.21 14.95 -32.86
CA VAL A 652 -5.26 13.88 -31.86
C VAL A 652 -5.17 12.54 -32.56
N LYS A 653 -4.47 11.59 -31.95
CA LYS A 653 -4.29 10.22 -32.41
C LYS A 653 -4.44 9.27 -31.23
N GLY A 654 -5.25 8.22 -31.37
CA GLY A 654 -5.39 7.21 -30.32
C GLY A 654 -4.04 6.55 -30.01
N VAL A 655 -3.66 6.50 -28.72
CA VAL A 655 -2.35 5.95 -28.30
C VAL A 655 -2.23 4.45 -28.59
N ASN A 656 -3.32 3.70 -28.38
CA ASN A 656 -3.35 2.26 -28.60
C ASN A 656 -3.91 1.86 -29.97
N ASP A 657 -4.55 2.81 -30.66
CA ASP A 657 -5.18 2.58 -31.95
C ASP A 657 -5.01 3.83 -32.83
N HIS A 658 -3.98 3.77 -33.66
CA HIS A 658 -3.58 4.85 -34.55
C HIS A 658 -4.61 5.08 -35.69
N GLN A 659 -5.69 4.30 -35.76
CA GLN A 659 -6.79 4.52 -36.70
C GLN A 659 -7.71 5.67 -36.25
N PHE A 660 -7.78 5.97 -34.96
CA PHE A 660 -8.55 7.09 -34.44
C PHE A 660 -7.72 8.36 -34.50
N GLN A 661 -7.95 9.15 -35.55
CA GLN A 661 -7.28 10.43 -35.71
C GLN A 661 -8.30 11.52 -35.99
N ALA A 662 -8.22 12.63 -35.26
CA ALA A 662 -9.06 13.79 -35.48
C ALA A 662 -8.23 15.07 -35.42
N PHE A 663 -8.75 16.15 -35.99
CA PHE A 663 -8.10 17.44 -35.95
C PHE A 663 -9.10 18.58 -35.85
N ARG A 664 -8.57 19.72 -35.45
CA ARG A 664 -9.27 20.99 -35.36
C ARG A 664 -8.29 22.12 -35.63
N GLN A 665 -8.76 23.23 -36.17
CA GLN A 665 -7.93 24.37 -36.54
C GLN A 665 -8.26 25.57 -35.67
N PHE A 666 -7.23 26.34 -35.32
CA PHE A 666 -7.35 27.60 -34.62
C PHE A 666 -7.05 28.77 -35.57
N THR A 667 -7.85 29.83 -35.49
CA THR A 667 -7.63 31.09 -36.23
C THR A 667 -7.92 32.31 -35.36
N LYS A 668 -7.05 33.33 -35.41
CA LYS A 668 -7.07 34.52 -34.54
C LYS A 668 -7.16 35.85 -35.31
N LEU A 669 -7.64 35.83 -36.56
CA LEU A 669 -7.60 36.99 -37.47
C LEU A 669 -8.47 38.19 -37.04
N LYS A 670 -9.34 38.06 -36.02
CA LYS A 670 -10.04 39.16 -35.32
C LYS A 670 -10.83 38.69 -34.08
N GLU A 671 -11.26 37.43 -34.05
CA GLU A 671 -11.81 36.73 -32.88
C GLU A 671 -11.23 35.31 -32.83
N PRO A 672 -10.98 34.74 -31.63
CA PRO A 672 -10.48 33.38 -31.51
C PRO A 672 -11.57 32.38 -31.92
N HIS A 673 -11.36 31.71 -33.05
CA HIS A 673 -12.25 30.66 -33.52
C HIS A 673 -11.49 29.36 -33.71
N TRP A 674 -11.86 28.38 -32.89
CA TRP A 674 -11.64 26.99 -33.21
C TRP A 674 -12.68 26.54 -34.24
N SER A 675 -12.27 25.76 -35.24
CA SER A 675 -13.19 25.15 -36.21
C SER A 675 -14.09 24.10 -35.55
N LYS A 676 -14.78 23.22 -36.27
CA LYS A 676 -15.34 22.00 -35.65
C LYS A 676 -14.27 20.90 -35.65
N TRP A 677 -14.47 19.84 -34.87
CA TRP A 677 -13.63 18.64 -34.98
C TRP A 677 -13.89 17.91 -36.30
N TYR A 678 -12.83 17.42 -36.92
CA TYR A 678 -12.85 16.63 -38.14
C TYR A 678 -12.12 15.31 -37.90
N ALA A 679 -12.68 14.18 -38.31
CA ALA A 679 -11.95 12.92 -38.33
C ALA A 679 -11.05 12.83 -39.56
N MET A 680 -9.82 12.35 -39.37
CA MET A 680 -9.00 11.88 -40.48
C MET A 680 -9.54 10.51 -40.93
N ASN A 681 -9.51 10.24 -42.24
CA ASN A 681 -9.99 9.00 -42.86
C ASN A 681 -11.53 8.74 -42.79
N GLN A 682 -12.35 9.75 -42.49
CA GLN A 682 -13.79 9.69 -42.75
C GLN A 682 -14.17 10.35 -44.08
N THR A 683 -15.21 9.83 -44.73
CA THR A 683 -15.84 10.43 -45.92
C THR A 683 -16.39 11.81 -45.57
N VAL A 684 -15.81 12.87 -46.15
CA VAL A 684 -16.34 14.22 -46.00
C VAL A 684 -17.11 14.60 -47.25
N SER A 685 -18.43 14.70 -47.17
CA SER A 685 -19.21 15.47 -48.16
C SER A 685 -18.92 16.96 -47.90
N VAL A 686 -17.99 17.53 -48.65
CA VAL A 686 -17.73 18.97 -48.63
C VAL A 686 -18.73 19.66 -49.55
N ASN A 687 -19.91 20.02 -49.02
CA ASN A 687 -20.70 21.05 -49.68
C ASN A 687 -19.96 22.37 -49.47
N GLY A 688 -19.28 22.85 -50.52
CA GLY A 688 -18.61 24.15 -50.51
C GLY A 688 -19.57 25.31 -50.20
N PRO A 689 -19.06 26.49 -49.82
CA PRO A 689 -19.89 27.66 -49.66
C PRO A 689 -20.63 27.96 -50.98
N GLN A 690 -21.96 28.09 -50.94
CA GLN A 690 -22.72 28.63 -52.06
C GLN A 690 -22.24 30.06 -52.32
N GLY A 691 -21.42 30.27 -53.35
CA GLY A 691 -20.73 31.56 -53.46
C GLY A 691 -20.21 32.05 -54.82
N THR A 692 -20.21 31.27 -55.91
CA THR A 692 -19.84 31.83 -57.25
C THR A 692 -20.60 31.26 -58.46
N GLY A 693 -21.34 30.15 -58.33
CA GLY A 693 -22.08 29.53 -59.45
C GLY A 693 -21.22 28.81 -60.50
N GLU A 694 -19.88 28.82 -60.35
CA GLU A 694 -18.94 28.20 -61.28
C GLU A 694 -18.62 26.74 -60.96
N VAL A 695 -18.81 26.29 -59.72
CA VAL A 695 -18.62 24.89 -59.29
C VAL A 695 -19.84 24.42 -58.50
N SER A 696 -20.39 23.27 -58.84
CA SER A 696 -21.44 22.58 -58.10
C SER A 696 -21.12 21.09 -57.90
N ASP A 697 -21.84 20.43 -57.00
CA ASP A 697 -21.80 18.98 -56.81
C ASP A 697 -20.40 18.41 -56.54
N LEU A 698 -19.55 19.17 -55.84
CA LEU A 698 -18.21 18.75 -55.49
C LEU A 698 -18.25 17.66 -54.39
N ILE A 699 -17.73 16.50 -54.73
CA ILE A 699 -17.58 15.33 -53.87
C ILE A 699 -16.12 14.88 -53.97
N VAL A 700 -15.47 14.70 -52.82
CA VAL A 700 -14.10 14.19 -52.75
C VAL A 700 -14.09 12.95 -51.86
N HIS A 701 -13.73 11.80 -52.43
CA HIS A 701 -13.59 10.54 -51.72
C HIS A 701 -12.13 10.14 -51.64
N ARG A 702 -11.71 9.55 -50.51
CA ARG A 702 -10.37 8.98 -50.34
C ARG A 702 -10.47 7.50 -50.03
N TYR A 703 -9.77 6.68 -50.82
CA TYR A 703 -9.62 5.24 -50.64
C TYR A 703 -8.13 4.91 -50.50
N GLY A 704 -7.62 4.91 -49.27
CA GLY A 704 -6.18 4.74 -49.01
C GLY A 704 -5.36 5.91 -49.59
N ASN A 705 -4.51 5.64 -50.58
CA ASN A 705 -3.74 6.68 -51.29
C ASN A 705 -4.46 7.21 -52.53
N TYR A 706 -5.65 6.71 -52.87
CA TYR A 706 -6.42 7.18 -54.01
C TYR A 706 -7.42 8.25 -53.58
N ILE A 707 -7.52 9.31 -54.37
CA ILE A 707 -8.51 10.36 -54.24
C ILE A 707 -9.39 10.31 -55.47
N GLU A 708 -10.70 10.31 -55.29
CA GLU A 708 -11.71 10.45 -56.32
C GLU A 708 -12.41 11.79 -56.13
N VAL A 709 -12.37 12.64 -57.15
CA VAL A 709 -13.00 13.96 -57.16
C VAL A 709 -14.12 13.94 -58.20
N SER A 710 -15.33 14.25 -57.78
CA SER A 710 -16.47 14.48 -58.66
C SER A 710 -16.93 15.92 -58.50
N CYS A 711 -17.16 16.66 -59.58
CA CYS A 711 -17.78 17.99 -59.51
C CYS A 711 -18.36 18.38 -60.87
N LYS A 712 -19.19 19.41 -60.87
CA LYS A 712 -19.65 20.08 -62.07
C LYS A 712 -19.05 21.47 -62.14
N ILE A 713 -18.40 21.80 -63.26
CA ILE A 713 -17.74 23.09 -63.46
C ILE A 713 -18.37 23.83 -64.65
N ASN A 714 -18.89 25.03 -64.41
CA ASN A 714 -19.30 25.99 -65.42
C ASN A 714 -18.11 26.89 -65.76
N THR A 715 -17.38 26.59 -66.83
CA THR A 715 -16.21 27.38 -67.25
C THR A 715 -16.52 28.27 -68.44
N ASN A 716 -16.09 29.53 -68.38
CA ASN A 716 -16.18 30.50 -69.49
C ASN A 716 -14.78 30.91 -70.02
N SER A 717 -13.72 30.22 -69.61
CA SER A 717 -12.34 30.57 -69.89
C SER A 717 -11.70 29.65 -70.92
N ASN A 718 -11.20 30.25 -72.01
CA ASN A 718 -10.36 29.57 -73.01
C ASN A 718 -8.88 29.44 -72.58
N ALA A 719 -8.50 30.08 -71.48
CA ALA A 719 -7.25 29.85 -70.76
C ALA A 719 -7.47 28.88 -69.59
N TRP A 720 -6.40 28.18 -69.18
CA TRP A 720 -6.43 27.36 -67.96
C TRP A 720 -6.74 28.23 -66.74
N LYS A 721 -7.85 27.93 -66.06
CA LYS A 721 -8.28 28.56 -64.82
C LYS A 721 -8.43 27.50 -63.75
N SER A 722 -7.96 27.77 -62.54
CA SER A 722 -8.17 26.91 -61.37
C SER A 722 -9.58 27.12 -60.83
N TYR A 723 -10.32 26.02 -60.64
CA TYR A 723 -11.71 26.05 -60.14
C TYR A 723 -11.86 25.37 -58.79
N VAL A 724 -11.05 24.33 -58.52
CA VAL A 724 -10.95 23.72 -57.19
C VAL A 724 -9.48 23.77 -56.77
N THR A 725 -9.20 24.18 -55.55
CA THR A 725 -7.85 24.26 -55.00
C THR A 725 -7.75 23.48 -53.69
N GLY A 726 -6.54 23.03 -53.36
CA GLY A 726 -6.27 22.37 -52.08
C GLY A 726 -6.76 20.91 -51.98
N LEU A 727 -6.92 20.25 -53.13
CA LEU A 727 -7.06 18.80 -53.17
C LEU A 727 -5.76 18.13 -52.66
N PRO A 728 -5.82 16.92 -52.06
CA PRO A 728 -4.61 16.21 -51.65
C PRO A 728 -3.58 16.16 -52.77
N LEU A 729 -2.31 16.45 -52.46
CA LEU A 729 -1.31 16.72 -53.49
C LEU A 729 -1.03 15.46 -54.32
N PRO A 730 -1.20 15.47 -55.66
CA PRO A 730 -0.70 14.38 -56.48
C PRO A 730 0.83 14.42 -56.54
N PRO A 731 1.51 13.29 -56.82
CA PRO A 731 2.97 13.23 -56.89
C PRO A 731 3.55 14.05 -58.05
N ASN A 732 2.77 14.26 -59.12
CA ASN A 732 3.16 15.02 -60.31
C ASN A 732 1.96 15.77 -60.88
N ASP A 733 2.21 16.72 -61.79
CA ASP A 733 1.14 17.33 -62.57
C ASP A 733 0.41 16.27 -63.40
N GLY A 734 -0.91 16.21 -63.24
CA GLY A 734 -1.78 15.30 -63.98
C GLY A 734 -1.90 15.67 -65.46
N PRO A 735 -2.20 14.68 -66.33
CA PRO A 735 -2.38 14.93 -67.74
C PRO A 735 -3.59 15.84 -67.99
N SER A 736 -3.58 16.54 -69.13
CA SER A 736 -4.79 17.21 -69.62
C SER A 736 -5.77 16.17 -70.17
N VAL A 737 -6.92 16.04 -69.52
CA VAL A 737 -7.98 15.07 -69.84
C VAL A 737 -9.14 15.81 -70.51
N ALA A 738 -9.62 15.28 -71.64
CA ALA A 738 -10.79 15.83 -72.31
C ALA A 738 -12.08 15.47 -71.56
N VAL A 739 -13.00 16.42 -71.45
CA VAL A 739 -14.33 16.25 -70.85
C VAL A 739 -15.39 16.83 -71.77
N ILE A 740 -16.52 16.16 -71.89
CA ILE A 740 -17.64 16.60 -72.74
C ILE A 740 -18.66 17.30 -71.86
N SER A 741 -19.16 18.46 -72.31
CA SER A 741 -20.18 19.23 -71.61
C SER A 741 -21.55 18.53 -71.60
N ASP A 742 -22.34 18.77 -70.57
CA ASP A 742 -23.67 18.14 -70.38
C ASP A 742 -24.71 18.55 -71.43
N ASN A 743 -24.66 19.80 -71.92
CA ASN A 743 -25.78 20.39 -72.65
C ASN A 743 -25.54 20.53 -74.16
N GLN A 744 -24.31 20.76 -74.62
CA GLN A 744 -24.03 21.11 -76.03
C GLN A 744 -22.94 20.26 -76.71
N GLY A 745 -22.43 19.22 -76.05
CA GLY A 745 -21.40 18.33 -76.61
C GLY A 745 -20.06 19.02 -76.90
N HIS A 746 -19.79 20.17 -76.30
CA HIS A 746 -18.53 20.88 -76.42
C HIS A 746 -17.41 20.14 -75.68
N VAL A 747 -16.20 20.20 -76.22
CA VAL A 747 -15.02 19.58 -75.61
C VAL A 747 -14.31 20.61 -74.74
N GLY A 748 -14.22 20.32 -73.45
CA GLY A 748 -13.37 21.01 -72.49
C GLY A 748 -12.16 20.14 -72.13
N TYR A 749 -11.19 20.74 -71.44
CA TYR A 749 -10.05 20.02 -70.89
C TYR A 749 -9.89 20.37 -69.42
N PHE A 750 -9.62 19.36 -68.60
CA PHE A 750 -9.25 19.55 -67.21
C PHE A 750 -7.89 18.91 -66.90
N ASN A 751 -7.20 19.41 -65.89
CA ASN A 751 -6.06 18.73 -65.30
C ASN A 751 -6.05 18.95 -63.79
N LEU A 752 -5.35 18.07 -63.07
CA LEU A 752 -5.05 18.25 -61.66
C LEU A 752 -3.55 18.49 -61.50
N ASP A 753 -3.14 19.68 -61.07
CA ASP A 753 -1.72 19.97 -60.90
C ASP A 753 -1.15 19.40 -59.59
N LYS A 754 0.18 19.34 -59.48
CA LYS A 754 0.92 18.89 -58.29
C LYS A 754 0.69 19.75 -57.05
N GLY A 755 0.12 20.95 -57.23
CA GLY A 755 -0.30 21.85 -56.17
C GLY A 755 -1.72 21.55 -55.66
N GLY A 756 -2.36 20.49 -56.14
CA GLY A 756 -3.71 20.09 -55.72
C GLY A 756 -4.80 20.98 -56.31
N LYS A 757 -4.59 21.57 -57.50
CA LYS A 757 -5.60 22.41 -58.16
C LYS A 757 -6.21 21.72 -59.38
N LEU A 758 -7.53 21.63 -59.41
CA LEU A 758 -8.30 21.22 -60.57
C LEU A 758 -8.47 22.43 -61.48
N ASN A 759 -7.75 22.43 -62.60
CA ASN A 759 -7.83 23.47 -63.61
C ASN A 759 -8.70 22.99 -64.76
N VAL A 760 -9.48 23.89 -65.33
CA VAL A 760 -10.32 23.62 -66.50
C VAL A 760 -10.12 24.75 -67.51
N ARG A 761 -10.15 24.39 -68.79
CA ARG A 761 -10.29 25.32 -69.91
C ARG A 761 -11.30 24.80 -70.92
N ALA A 762 -12.03 25.70 -71.55
CA ALA A 762 -12.92 25.37 -72.66
C ALA A 762 -13.06 26.58 -73.60
N ASP A 763 -13.17 26.31 -74.90
CA ASP A 763 -13.38 27.38 -75.90
C ASP A 763 -14.83 27.90 -75.91
N ASN A 764 -15.75 27.16 -75.27
CA ASN A 764 -17.17 27.47 -75.15
C ASN A 764 -17.59 27.52 -73.68
N ASN A 765 -18.51 28.43 -73.35
CA ASN A 765 -19.09 28.52 -72.02
C ASN A 765 -20.15 27.43 -71.84
N ASP A 766 -19.81 26.37 -71.11
CA ASP A 766 -20.72 25.26 -70.81
C ASP A 766 -20.35 24.59 -69.46
N ALA A 767 -21.18 23.65 -69.04
CA ALA A 767 -21.05 22.89 -67.82
C ALA A 767 -20.42 21.51 -68.06
N TYR A 768 -19.37 21.20 -67.31
CA TYR A 768 -18.59 19.97 -67.46
C TYR A 768 -18.63 19.16 -66.16
N ASN A 769 -19.16 17.93 -66.23
CA ASN A 769 -19.08 16.97 -65.14
C ASN A 769 -17.71 16.29 -65.15
N ILE A 770 -16.92 16.55 -64.13
CA ILE A 770 -15.59 15.98 -63.95
C ILE A 770 -15.70 14.91 -62.87
N HIS A 771 -15.27 13.69 -63.22
CA HIS A 771 -15.04 12.60 -62.29
C HIS A 771 -13.62 12.09 -62.52
N TYR A 772 -12.75 12.25 -61.53
CA TYR A 772 -11.33 11.99 -61.69
C TYR A 772 -10.70 11.36 -60.46
N THR A 773 -9.99 10.25 -60.67
CA THR A 773 -9.30 9.52 -59.60
C THR A 773 -7.80 9.61 -59.78
N TYR A 774 -7.08 9.94 -58.71
CA TYR A 774 -5.62 10.09 -58.71
C TYR A 774 -4.97 9.59 -57.43
N LEU A 775 -3.67 9.32 -57.47
CA LEU A 775 -2.88 8.92 -56.30
C LEU A 775 -2.35 10.17 -55.57
N ALA A 776 -2.55 10.28 -54.26
CA ALA A 776 -1.97 11.34 -53.43
C ALA A 776 -0.52 11.01 -53.01
N SER A 777 0.32 12.03 -52.88
CA SER A 777 1.73 11.95 -52.47
C SER A 777 1.91 11.77 -50.96
N GLY A 778 0.86 11.93 -50.15
CA GLY A 778 0.87 11.76 -48.70
C GLY A 778 -0.53 11.71 -48.06
N PRO A 779 -0.62 11.48 -46.74
CA PRO A 779 -1.89 11.37 -46.00
C PRO A 779 -2.60 12.72 -45.74
N ASP A 780 -1.92 13.86 -45.93
CA ASP A 780 -2.43 15.17 -45.50
C ASP A 780 -3.39 15.82 -46.51
N TYR A 781 -4.50 16.36 -46.00
CA TYR A 781 -5.35 17.32 -46.70
C TYR A 781 -4.75 18.72 -46.55
N ASN A 782 -4.67 19.48 -47.65
CA ASN A 782 -4.27 20.88 -47.59
C ASN A 782 -5.30 21.72 -48.37
N ILE A 783 -6.52 21.83 -47.83
CA ILE A 783 -7.59 22.64 -48.45
C ILE A 783 -7.31 24.12 -48.14
N GLN A 784 -6.84 24.86 -49.14
CA GLN A 784 -6.85 26.33 -49.10
C GLN A 784 -8.15 26.85 -49.71
N TYR A 785 -8.85 27.72 -48.96
CA TYR A 785 -10.01 28.48 -49.44
C TYR A 785 -9.65 29.42 -50.59
#